data_AF-A0A0K3A3I8-F1
#
_entry.id   AF-A0A0K3A3I8-F1
#
_cell.length_a   1.000
_cell.length_b   1.000
_cell.length_c   1.000
_cell.angle_alpha   90.00
_cell.angle_beta   90.00
_cell.angle_gamma   90.00
#
_symmetry.space_group_name_H-M   'P 1'
#
loop_
_entity.id
_entity.type
_entity.pdbx_description
1 polymer ?
#
loop_
_entity_poly.entity_id
_entity_poly.type
_entity_poly.pdbx_seq_one_letter_code
_entity_poly.pdbx_strand_id
1 'polypeptide(L)'
;MLFDQTPASQGPDLFDELNGVLNKATAKLKMFNHLATNVAQTDPEDTRILEARLKSGASAIESARQGLQALADLKIHQLMPLSQVEGYEIELVSHLAKAAALNCGLCQNIIHEKMAKELGCVITERAAMVALPTEAIRLQQPQSWIALRTHLLDAKAALEDVCRRIKSPMTDQAPCDVLKAKLPIVRALISACHEQMQTVRGMIVEIHLRKLRDQASDCGLPKVLDRLREIEELDSYREVEMGDAIKGLINVHLERLSSTEHSLTPERLAMHKSLLAEYAEIRDRVGMQLCVDAAALIEEGNHSRDHLWPTMLDLARALTDQRQAFLELCQFAVHDRQLIGAAKAPTEQASASVTPRLAITTSGESAKSRKVRKETPAASSSTAVPARLANDGRSAAQKQVDEVLRGTPLEPSLVAELGGDFIKIAKRLGKDTTNVERLIGDSRHDAATAFDFARTSMQGWFGPREALLQLKSKLPKQDERIAKLDTRLRLLQTIEHDFDRREADALKTDQQPRAPHLQRLLAMKGLARVATPNRLPSEGDSGNRGRLFEVRIDHTPQSNGKLPAPWFVHLHTENLVAPAALRSLPYKDFTAVHLKTAREVNLGSRWEEVMRALGNTDAKVHRATIGAQLLGQLWAAGSGGRR
;
A
#
# COMPACT_ATOMS: atom_id res chain seq x y z
N MET A 1 -52.07 -27.97 42.09
CA MET A 1 -51.86 -27.81 40.65
C MET A 1 -50.59 -26.99 40.48
N LEU A 2 -49.55 -27.65 39.99
CA LEU A 2 -48.25 -27.05 39.66
C LEU A 2 -48.42 -26.20 38.39
N PHE A 3 -47.87 -24.99 38.40
CA PHE A 3 -47.57 -24.27 37.17
C PHE A 3 -46.11 -24.56 36.83
N ASP A 4 -45.91 -25.37 35.81
CA ASP A 4 -44.61 -25.64 35.21
C ASP A 4 -44.02 -24.34 34.64
N GLN A 5 -42.85 -23.95 35.16
CA GLN A 5 -41.99 -23.00 34.47
C GLN A 5 -41.38 -23.70 33.27
N THR A 6 -41.72 -23.22 32.08
CA THR A 6 -41.04 -23.56 30.84
C THR A 6 -39.57 -23.10 30.96
N PRO A 7 -38.57 -23.97 30.75
CA PRO A 7 -37.18 -23.56 30.83
C PRO A 7 -36.87 -22.62 29.66
N ALA A 8 -36.23 -21.49 29.97
CA ALA A 8 -35.68 -20.60 28.98
C ALA A 8 -34.72 -21.40 28.08
N SER A 9 -34.98 -21.40 26.77
CA SER A 9 -34.08 -21.96 25.77
C SER A 9 -32.74 -21.23 25.88
N GLN A 10 -31.78 -21.85 26.55
CA GLN A 10 -30.38 -21.47 26.45
C GLN A 10 -29.96 -21.76 25.00
N GLY A 11 -29.44 -20.75 24.30
CA GLY A 11 -28.78 -20.96 23.00
C GLY A 11 -27.63 -21.97 23.16
N PRO A 12 -27.16 -22.59 22.06
CA PRO A 12 -26.07 -23.55 22.12
C PRO A 12 -24.87 -22.92 22.85
N ASP A 13 -24.23 -23.70 23.72
CA ASP A 13 -22.99 -23.31 24.38
C ASP A 13 -21.96 -22.93 23.30
N LEU A 14 -21.20 -21.84 23.53
CA LEU A 14 -20.18 -21.36 22.60
C LEU A 14 -19.19 -22.47 22.21
N PHE A 15 -18.92 -23.37 23.16
CA PHE A 15 -18.12 -24.57 22.90
C PHE A 15 -18.78 -25.51 21.87
N ASP A 16 -20.07 -25.81 22.02
CA ASP A 16 -20.81 -26.72 21.13
C ASP A 16 -20.91 -26.17 19.71
N GLU A 17 -21.10 -24.86 19.57
CA GLU A 17 -21.14 -24.20 18.26
C GLU A 17 -19.78 -24.29 17.55
N LEU A 18 -18.69 -23.87 18.21
CA LEU A 18 -17.35 -23.86 17.63
C LEU A 18 -16.85 -25.29 17.36
N ASN A 19 -17.09 -26.22 18.29
CA ASN A 19 -16.73 -27.63 18.13
C ASN A 19 -17.56 -28.29 17.01
N GLY A 20 -18.83 -27.90 16.84
CA GLY A 20 -19.66 -28.32 15.72
C GLY A 20 -19.09 -27.89 14.37
N VAL A 21 -18.62 -26.64 14.24
CA VAL A 21 -17.94 -26.13 13.04
C VAL A 21 -16.64 -26.89 12.78
N LEU A 22 -15.81 -27.09 13.80
CA LEU A 22 -14.56 -27.82 13.72
C LEU A 22 -14.75 -29.27 13.23
N ASN A 23 -15.71 -30.00 13.82
CA ASN A 23 -15.99 -31.39 13.46
C ASN A 23 -16.54 -31.50 12.04
N LYS A 24 -17.44 -30.59 11.64
CA LYS A 24 -17.99 -30.53 10.28
C LYS A 24 -16.89 -30.25 9.25
N ALA A 25 -16.00 -29.31 9.54
CA ALA A 25 -14.85 -29.01 8.69
C ALA A 25 -13.96 -30.24 8.51
N THR A 26 -13.55 -30.87 9.62
CA THR A 26 -12.69 -32.06 9.60
C THR A 26 -13.33 -33.23 8.86
N ALA A 27 -14.61 -33.52 9.10
CA ALA A 27 -15.34 -34.59 8.42
C ALA A 27 -15.41 -34.37 6.89
N LYS A 28 -15.71 -33.14 6.47
CA LYS A 28 -15.78 -32.78 5.06
C LYS A 28 -14.42 -32.90 4.37
N LEU A 29 -13.34 -32.49 5.05
CA LEU A 29 -11.98 -32.61 4.54
C LEU A 29 -11.52 -34.07 4.42
N LYS A 30 -11.86 -34.92 5.39
CA LYS A 30 -11.61 -36.37 5.33
C LYS A 30 -12.32 -36.99 4.14
N MET A 31 -13.60 -36.67 3.95
CA MET A 31 -14.39 -37.15 2.81
C MET A 31 -13.78 -36.70 1.48
N PHE A 32 -13.46 -35.41 1.35
CA PHE A 32 -12.81 -34.87 0.15
C PHE A 32 -11.49 -35.60 -0.15
N ASN A 33 -10.64 -35.77 0.87
CA ASN A 33 -9.35 -36.44 0.71
C ASN A 33 -9.48 -37.92 0.36
N HIS A 34 -10.48 -38.61 0.91
CA HIS A 34 -10.77 -40.00 0.58
C HIS A 34 -11.18 -40.13 -0.89
N LEU A 35 -12.12 -39.30 -1.34
CA LEU A 35 -12.57 -39.28 -2.74
C LEU A 35 -11.42 -38.92 -3.70
N ALA A 36 -10.62 -37.92 -3.35
CA ALA A 36 -9.49 -37.49 -4.17
C ALA A 36 -8.38 -38.54 -4.30
N THR A 37 -8.22 -39.44 -3.32
CA THR A 37 -7.18 -40.48 -3.34
C THR A 37 -7.68 -41.81 -3.92
N ASN A 38 -8.93 -42.18 -3.67
CA ASN A 38 -9.42 -43.54 -3.97
C ASN A 38 -10.37 -43.62 -5.18
N VAL A 39 -10.94 -42.51 -5.61
CA VAL A 39 -11.97 -42.50 -6.68
C VAL A 39 -11.46 -41.83 -7.97
N ALA A 40 -10.32 -41.12 -7.91
CA ALA A 40 -9.94 -40.11 -8.90
C ALA A 40 -8.86 -40.51 -9.91
N GLN A 41 -8.88 -41.76 -10.41
CA GLN A 41 -8.22 -42.14 -11.67
C GLN A 41 -9.29 -42.43 -12.72
N THR A 42 -9.84 -41.37 -13.31
CA THR A 42 -10.66 -41.45 -14.54
C THR A 42 -10.25 -40.35 -15.49
N ASP A 43 -10.46 -40.63 -16.78
CA ASP A 43 -9.85 -40.01 -17.96
C ASP A 43 -9.64 -38.49 -17.85
N PRO A 44 -8.40 -37.98 -17.99
CA PRO A 44 -8.07 -36.56 -17.87
C PRO A 44 -8.69 -35.65 -18.96
N GLU A 45 -9.47 -36.18 -19.90
CA GLU A 45 -9.94 -35.45 -21.09
C GLU A 45 -11.33 -34.82 -20.96
N ASP A 46 -12.08 -35.01 -19.87
CA ASP A 46 -13.37 -34.34 -19.68
C ASP A 46 -13.23 -33.07 -18.82
N THR A 47 -13.18 -31.92 -19.49
CA THR A 47 -13.10 -30.59 -18.88
C THR A 47 -14.23 -30.34 -17.85
N ARG A 48 -15.44 -30.90 -18.03
CA ARG A 48 -16.54 -30.72 -17.05
C ARG A 48 -16.27 -31.45 -15.75
N ILE A 49 -15.65 -32.63 -15.82
CA ILE A 49 -15.23 -33.39 -14.63
C ILE A 49 -14.14 -32.62 -13.89
N LEU A 50 -13.17 -32.03 -14.60
CA LEU A 50 -12.12 -31.20 -14.01
C LEU A 50 -12.70 -29.95 -13.31
N GLU A 51 -13.67 -29.26 -13.93
CA GLU A 51 -14.35 -28.11 -13.33
C GLU A 51 -15.16 -28.48 -12.07
N ALA A 52 -15.88 -29.60 -12.08
CA ALA A 52 -16.59 -30.08 -10.90
C ALA A 52 -15.62 -30.41 -9.75
N ARG A 53 -14.46 -30.98 -10.06
CA ARG A 53 -13.40 -31.24 -9.06
C ARG A 53 -12.81 -29.96 -8.51
N LEU A 54 -12.58 -28.93 -9.32
CA LEU A 54 -12.14 -27.61 -8.85
C LEU A 54 -13.13 -26.98 -7.86
N LYS A 55 -14.43 -27.05 -8.16
CA LYS A 55 -15.47 -26.56 -7.24
C LYS A 55 -15.46 -27.32 -5.91
N SER A 56 -15.32 -28.65 -5.97
CA SER A 56 -15.21 -29.49 -4.78
C SER A 56 -13.97 -29.14 -3.94
N GLY A 57 -12.81 -28.96 -4.58
CA GLY A 57 -11.58 -28.56 -3.91
C GLY A 57 -11.65 -27.16 -3.31
N ALA A 58 -12.27 -26.18 -3.99
CA ALA A 58 -12.50 -24.85 -3.42
C ALA A 58 -13.39 -24.93 -2.17
N SER A 59 -14.44 -25.76 -2.22
CA SER A 59 -15.29 -26.03 -1.06
C SER A 59 -14.53 -26.66 0.11
N ALA A 60 -13.53 -27.50 -0.18
CA ALA A 60 -12.66 -28.10 0.82
C ALA A 60 -11.69 -27.07 1.44
N ILE A 61 -11.04 -26.23 0.63
CA ILE A 61 -10.18 -25.13 1.11
C ILE A 61 -10.94 -24.22 2.07
N GLU A 62 -12.15 -23.82 1.69
CA GLU A 62 -13.00 -22.96 2.52
C GLU A 62 -13.37 -23.64 3.85
N SER A 63 -13.72 -24.93 3.82
CA SER A 63 -14.01 -25.69 5.04
C SER A 63 -12.79 -25.84 5.95
N ALA A 64 -11.58 -26.00 5.40
CA ALA A 64 -10.36 -25.98 6.19
C ALA A 64 -10.11 -24.62 6.86
N ARG A 65 -10.33 -23.50 6.16
CA ARG A 65 -10.21 -22.16 6.75
C ARG A 65 -11.20 -21.95 7.89
N GLN A 66 -12.45 -22.36 7.70
CA GLN A 66 -13.48 -22.31 8.75
C GLN A 66 -13.11 -23.15 9.96
N GLY A 67 -12.62 -24.38 9.76
CA GLY A 67 -12.13 -25.23 10.85
C GLY A 67 -10.95 -24.61 11.60
N LEU A 68 -9.98 -24.03 10.88
CA LEU A 68 -8.83 -23.36 11.47
C LEU A 68 -9.21 -22.09 12.24
N GLN A 69 -10.22 -21.36 11.79
CA GLN A 69 -10.77 -20.21 12.50
C GLN A 69 -11.49 -20.65 13.78
N ALA A 70 -12.38 -21.65 13.70
CA ALA A 70 -13.06 -22.19 14.86
C ALA A 70 -12.07 -22.74 15.91
N LEU A 71 -11.00 -23.40 15.46
CA LEU A 71 -9.92 -23.86 16.33
C LEU A 71 -9.19 -22.70 17.03
N ALA A 72 -8.99 -21.58 16.34
CA ALA A 72 -8.37 -20.38 16.91
C ALA A 72 -9.26 -19.76 17.98
N ASP A 73 -10.57 -19.70 17.73
CA ASP A 73 -11.54 -19.18 18.69
C ASP A 73 -11.64 -20.08 19.93
N LEU A 74 -11.66 -21.41 19.76
CA LEU A 74 -11.60 -22.39 20.86
C LEU A 74 -10.33 -22.21 21.72
N LYS A 75 -9.18 -21.94 21.09
CA LYS A 75 -7.93 -21.64 21.81
C LYS A 75 -8.02 -20.32 22.57
N ILE A 76 -8.48 -19.25 21.93
CA ILE A 76 -8.57 -17.90 22.53
C ILE A 76 -9.47 -17.92 23.77
N HIS A 77 -10.59 -18.63 23.70
CA HIS A 77 -11.52 -18.78 24.82
C HIS A 77 -11.11 -19.86 25.83
N GLN A 78 -9.96 -20.52 25.63
CA GLN A 78 -9.44 -21.59 26.50
C GLN A 78 -10.42 -22.76 26.69
N LEU A 79 -11.24 -23.03 25.66
CA LEU A 79 -12.27 -24.06 25.69
C LEU A 79 -11.74 -25.44 25.25
N MET A 80 -10.45 -25.54 24.90
CA MET A 80 -9.83 -26.77 24.44
C MET A 80 -8.38 -26.90 24.97
N PRO A 81 -7.95 -28.08 25.45
CA PRO A 81 -6.56 -28.31 25.84
C PRO A 81 -5.58 -28.10 24.68
N LEU A 82 -4.40 -27.55 24.97
CA LEU A 82 -3.39 -27.25 23.94
C LEU A 82 -2.95 -28.47 23.13
N SER A 83 -2.92 -29.67 23.72
CA SER A 83 -2.60 -30.91 22.99
C SER A 83 -3.66 -31.30 21.96
N GLN A 84 -4.94 -31.01 22.23
CA GLN A 84 -6.01 -31.21 21.27
C GLN A 84 -5.98 -30.14 20.17
N VAL A 85 -5.67 -28.89 20.54
CA VAL A 85 -5.48 -27.80 19.58
C VAL A 85 -4.37 -28.15 18.58
N GLU A 86 -3.23 -28.65 19.08
CA GLU A 86 -2.12 -29.09 18.23
C GLU A 86 -2.53 -30.21 17.27
N GLY A 87 -3.24 -31.24 17.77
CA GLY A 87 -3.71 -32.36 16.93
C GLY A 87 -4.62 -31.91 15.79
N TYR A 88 -5.61 -31.07 16.11
CA TYR A 88 -6.52 -30.52 15.10
C TYR A 88 -5.82 -29.56 14.13
N GLU A 89 -4.88 -28.74 14.60
CA GLU A 89 -4.10 -27.84 13.74
C GLU A 89 -3.29 -28.63 12.72
N ILE A 90 -2.55 -29.67 13.16
CA ILE A 90 -1.76 -30.53 12.27
C ILE A 90 -2.65 -31.19 11.21
N GLU A 91 -3.81 -31.69 11.63
CA GLU A 91 -4.78 -32.31 10.75
C GLU A 91 -5.33 -31.31 9.73
N LEU A 92 -5.87 -30.19 10.16
CA LEU A 92 -6.47 -29.18 9.29
C LEU A 92 -5.45 -28.55 8.32
N VAL A 93 -4.25 -28.21 8.80
CA VAL A 93 -3.17 -27.67 7.94
C VAL A 93 -2.75 -28.69 6.88
N SER A 94 -2.67 -29.98 7.26
CA SER A 94 -2.37 -31.05 6.30
C SER A 94 -3.46 -31.21 5.24
N HIS A 95 -4.73 -31.12 5.63
CA HIS A 95 -5.86 -31.20 4.71
C HIS A 95 -5.95 -29.98 3.80
N LEU A 96 -5.71 -28.77 4.33
CA LEU A 96 -5.63 -27.53 3.56
C LEU A 96 -4.55 -27.61 2.48
N ALA A 97 -3.34 -28.05 2.85
CA ALA A 97 -2.23 -28.23 1.91
C ALA A 97 -2.60 -29.19 0.77
N LYS A 98 -3.25 -30.31 1.08
CA LYS A 98 -3.67 -31.31 0.09
C LYS A 98 -4.77 -30.77 -0.83
N ALA A 99 -5.78 -30.10 -0.30
CA ALA A 99 -6.85 -29.50 -1.10
C ALA A 99 -6.31 -28.43 -2.06
N ALA A 100 -5.43 -27.55 -1.57
CA ALA A 100 -4.80 -26.51 -2.38
C ALA A 100 -3.88 -27.09 -3.46
N ALA A 101 -3.09 -28.12 -3.13
CA ALA A 101 -2.23 -28.83 -4.10
C ALA A 101 -3.04 -29.45 -5.24
N LEU A 102 -4.15 -30.12 -4.92
CA LEU A 102 -5.03 -30.73 -5.91
C LEU A 102 -5.67 -29.67 -6.82
N ASN A 103 -6.14 -28.56 -6.26
CA ASN A 103 -6.68 -27.46 -7.07
C ASN A 103 -5.64 -26.82 -7.99
N CYS A 104 -4.41 -26.61 -7.51
CA CYS A 104 -3.31 -26.11 -8.34
C CYS A 104 -3.02 -27.08 -9.51
N GLY A 105 -2.91 -28.39 -9.24
CA GLY A 105 -2.67 -29.39 -10.27
C GLY A 105 -3.82 -29.50 -11.28
N LEU A 106 -5.07 -29.40 -10.83
CA LEU A 106 -6.24 -29.37 -11.73
C LEU A 106 -6.25 -28.13 -12.63
N CYS A 107 -5.93 -26.96 -12.07
CA CYS A 107 -5.78 -25.75 -12.88
C CYS A 107 -4.66 -25.91 -13.92
N GLN A 108 -3.53 -26.52 -13.56
CA GLN A 108 -2.45 -26.83 -14.49
C GLN A 108 -2.92 -27.69 -15.66
N ASN A 109 -3.66 -28.76 -15.37
CA ASN A 109 -4.15 -29.68 -16.38
C ASN A 109 -5.12 -28.99 -17.33
N ILE A 110 -6.06 -28.20 -16.80
CA ILE A 110 -6.99 -27.43 -17.65
C ILE A 110 -6.22 -26.41 -18.50
N ILE A 111 -5.26 -25.69 -17.93
CA ILE A 111 -4.44 -24.73 -18.70
C ILE A 111 -3.68 -25.47 -19.81
N HIS A 112 -3.01 -26.58 -19.51
CA HIS A 112 -2.30 -27.37 -20.52
C HIS A 112 -3.24 -27.89 -21.60
N GLU A 113 -4.42 -28.39 -21.23
CA GLU A 113 -5.43 -28.86 -22.19
C GLU A 113 -5.90 -27.73 -23.10
N LYS A 114 -6.22 -26.57 -22.53
CA LYS A 114 -6.59 -25.37 -23.28
C LYS A 114 -5.50 -24.93 -24.24
N MET A 115 -4.26 -24.90 -23.76
CA MET A 115 -3.11 -24.49 -24.56
C MET A 115 -2.86 -25.48 -25.72
N ALA A 116 -2.92 -26.78 -25.45
CA ALA A 116 -2.63 -27.81 -26.45
C ALA A 116 -3.79 -28.03 -27.44
N LYS A 117 -5.01 -28.24 -26.94
CA LYS A 117 -6.17 -28.61 -27.77
C LYS A 117 -6.88 -27.41 -28.38
N GLU A 118 -7.03 -26.31 -27.63
CA GLU A 118 -7.80 -25.16 -28.11
C GLU A 118 -6.91 -24.12 -28.81
N LEU A 119 -5.66 -23.96 -28.38
CA LEU A 119 -4.72 -22.97 -28.92
C LEU A 119 -3.62 -23.58 -29.80
N GLY A 120 -3.56 -24.91 -29.94
CA GLY A 120 -2.60 -25.60 -30.80
C GLY A 120 -1.14 -25.46 -30.34
N CYS A 121 -0.92 -25.09 -29.08
CA CYS A 121 0.40 -24.83 -28.51
C CYS A 121 0.77 -25.91 -27.49
N VAL A 122 1.77 -26.72 -27.81
CA VAL A 122 2.37 -27.64 -26.84
C VAL A 122 3.40 -26.86 -26.02
N ILE A 123 3.16 -26.70 -24.72
CA ILE A 123 4.13 -26.10 -23.79
C ILE A 123 5.28 -27.10 -23.62
N THR A 124 6.30 -27.03 -24.48
CA THR A 124 7.44 -27.96 -24.44
C THR A 124 8.58 -27.48 -23.56
N GLU A 125 8.69 -26.19 -23.25
CA GLU A 125 9.67 -25.66 -22.28
C GLU A 125 9.24 -24.30 -21.70
N ARG A 126 9.58 -24.06 -20.42
CA ARG A 126 9.29 -22.81 -19.70
C ARG A 126 10.01 -21.63 -20.38
N ALA A 127 9.25 -20.63 -20.82
CA ALA A 127 9.67 -19.26 -21.20
C ALA A 127 9.93 -18.93 -22.68
N ALA A 128 9.15 -19.47 -23.62
CA ALA A 128 9.01 -18.82 -24.93
C ALA A 128 7.52 -18.65 -25.25
N MET A 129 7.05 -17.41 -25.46
CA MET A 129 5.73 -17.19 -26.05
C MET A 129 5.79 -17.70 -27.49
N VAL A 130 5.36 -18.94 -27.71
CA VAL A 130 4.95 -19.39 -29.04
C VAL A 130 3.86 -18.42 -29.49
N ALA A 131 4.05 -17.75 -30.64
CA ALA A 131 3.05 -16.88 -31.22
C ALA A 131 1.74 -17.67 -31.36
N LEU A 132 0.78 -17.37 -30.48
CA LEU A 132 -0.46 -18.11 -30.43
C LEU A 132 -1.31 -17.77 -31.66
N PRO A 133 -1.96 -18.76 -32.30
CA PRO A 133 -2.81 -18.49 -33.45
C PRO A 133 -3.91 -17.49 -33.09
N THR A 134 -3.93 -16.33 -33.76
CA THR A 134 -4.87 -15.24 -33.44
C THR A 134 -6.33 -15.70 -33.55
N GLU A 135 -6.66 -16.55 -34.53
CA GLU A 135 -8.01 -17.11 -34.66
C GLU A 135 -8.39 -18.02 -33.50
N ALA A 136 -7.44 -18.79 -32.96
CA ALA A 136 -7.71 -19.66 -31.82
C ALA A 136 -7.98 -18.84 -30.54
N ILE A 137 -7.26 -17.73 -30.35
CA ILE A 137 -7.50 -16.78 -29.25
C ILE A 137 -8.92 -16.20 -29.34
N ARG A 138 -9.38 -15.84 -30.55
CA ARG A 138 -10.73 -15.27 -30.74
C ARG A 138 -11.86 -16.23 -30.34
N LEU A 139 -11.64 -17.53 -30.43
CA LEU A 139 -12.61 -18.55 -30.03
C LEU A 139 -12.67 -18.77 -28.51
N GLN A 140 -11.70 -18.23 -27.76
CA GLN A 140 -11.64 -18.38 -26.31
C GLN A 140 -12.73 -17.59 -25.59
N GLN A 141 -13.26 -18.17 -24.53
CA GLN A 141 -14.22 -17.51 -23.64
C GLN A 141 -13.48 -16.90 -22.43
N PRO A 142 -13.50 -15.56 -22.24
CA PRO A 142 -12.79 -14.91 -21.13
C PRO A 142 -13.20 -15.46 -19.76
N GLN A 143 -14.48 -15.80 -19.57
CA GLN A 143 -15.03 -16.27 -18.29
C GLN A 143 -14.38 -17.57 -17.80
N SER A 144 -13.99 -18.46 -18.73
CA SER A 144 -13.31 -19.71 -18.37
C SER A 144 -11.92 -19.42 -17.78
N TRP A 145 -11.18 -18.48 -18.37
CA TRP A 145 -9.87 -18.04 -17.86
C TRP A 145 -9.99 -17.24 -16.55
N ILE A 146 -11.02 -16.41 -16.39
CA ILE A 146 -11.30 -15.68 -15.14
C ILE A 146 -11.63 -16.66 -13.99
N ALA A 147 -12.35 -17.75 -14.27
CA ALA A 147 -12.62 -18.79 -13.29
C ALA A 147 -11.31 -19.49 -12.84
N LEU A 148 -10.45 -19.86 -13.79
CA LEU A 148 -9.12 -20.44 -13.49
C LEU A 148 -8.27 -19.50 -12.63
N ARG A 149 -8.23 -18.20 -12.98
CA ARG A 149 -7.56 -17.17 -12.18
C ARG A 149 -8.03 -17.18 -10.72
N THR A 150 -9.35 -17.25 -10.53
CA THR A 150 -9.96 -17.25 -9.18
C THR A 150 -9.55 -18.49 -8.38
N HIS A 151 -9.60 -19.68 -9.00
CA HIS A 151 -9.18 -20.92 -8.35
C HIS A 151 -7.69 -20.93 -7.99
N LEU A 152 -6.83 -20.41 -8.87
CA LEU A 152 -5.39 -20.30 -8.60
C LEU A 152 -5.07 -19.30 -7.48
N LEU A 153 -5.79 -18.17 -7.39
CA LEU A 153 -5.61 -17.20 -6.31
C LEU A 153 -5.96 -17.82 -4.96
N ASP A 154 -7.08 -18.55 -4.91
CA ASP A 154 -7.53 -19.23 -3.71
C ASP A 154 -6.55 -20.33 -3.26
N ALA A 155 -6.07 -21.16 -4.21
CA ALA A 155 -5.08 -22.19 -3.95
C ALA A 155 -3.74 -21.60 -3.48
N LYS A 156 -3.25 -20.53 -4.11
CA LYS A 156 -2.03 -19.82 -3.68
C LYS A 156 -2.18 -19.29 -2.26
N ALA A 157 -3.27 -18.58 -1.95
CA ALA A 157 -3.50 -18.03 -0.63
C ALA A 157 -3.57 -19.12 0.45
N ALA A 158 -4.19 -20.28 0.14
CA ALA A 158 -4.20 -21.44 1.01
C ALA A 158 -2.79 -22.01 1.26
N LEU A 159 -1.96 -22.15 0.22
CA LEU A 159 -0.58 -22.64 0.34
C LEU A 159 0.31 -21.67 1.15
N GLU A 160 0.16 -20.36 0.94
CA GLU A 160 0.85 -19.34 1.73
C GLU A 160 0.40 -19.37 3.20
N ASP A 161 -0.89 -19.63 3.47
CA ASP A 161 -1.40 -19.82 4.83
C ASP A 161 -0.80 -21.06 5.51
N VAL A 162 -0.68 -22.16 4.78
CA VAL A 162 0.02 -23.36 5.24
C VAL A 162 1.46 -23.02 5.62
N CYS A 163 2.22 -22.31 4.75
CA CYS A 163 3.59 -21.89 5.08
C CYS A 163 3.65 -21.04 6.37
N ARG A 164 2.71 -20.11 6.56
CA ARG A 164 2.65 -19.28 7.78
C ARG A 164 2.38 -20.11 9.03
N ARG A 165 1.42 -21.03 8.98
CA ARG A 165 1.05 -21.91 10.12
C ARG A 165 2.14 -22.91 10.46
N ILE A 166 2.86 -23.42 9.46
CA ILE A 166 4.06 -24.24 9.70
C ILE A 166 5.15 -23.43 10.41
N LYS A 167 5.31 -22.13 10.11
CA LYS A 167 6.32 -21.30 10.78
C LYS A 167 5.90 -20.80 12.16
N SER A 168 4.61 -20.59 12.36
CA SER A 168 4.03 -20.04 13.59
C SER A 168 2.82 -20.87 14.00
N PRO A 169 3.04 -22.07 14.57
CA PRO A 169 1.96 -22.92 15.06
C PRO A 169 1.13 -22.22 16.14
N MET A 170 -0.14 -22.56 16.25
CA MET A 170 -1.05 -21.92 17.20
C MET A 170 -0.65 -22.18 18.65
N THR A 171 0.09 -23.24 18.97
CA THR A 171 0.48 -23.56 20.36
C THR A 171 1.82 -22.94 20.79
N ASP A 172 2.43 -22.08 19.95
CA ASP A 172 3.78 -21.50 20.15
C ASP A 172 4.90 -22.55 20.31
N GLN A 173 4.59 -23.82 20.03
CA GLN A 173 5.54 -24.93 20.04
C GLN A 173 6.32 -25.00 18.73
N ALA A 174 7.45 -25.72 18.76
CA ALA A 174 8.21 -25.98 17.55
C ALA A 174 7.35 -26.73 16.52
N PRO A 175 7.44 -26.41 15.22
CA PRO A 175 6.56 -27.02 14.22
C PRO A 175 6.78 -28.53 14.15
N CYS A 176 5.67 -29.29 14.07
CA CYS A 176 5.70 -30.75 13.92
C CYS A 176 6.52 -31.17 12.68
N ASP A 177 7.38 -32.18 12.82
CA ASP A 177 8.27 -32.64 11.74
C ASP A 177 7.48 -33.14 10.51
N VAL A 178 6.29 -33.70 10.73
CA VAL A 178 5.36 -34.12 9.66
C VAL A 178 4.95 -32.94 8.77
N LEU A 179 4.76 -31.76 9.34
CA LEU A 179 4.41 -30.56 8.59
C LEU A 179 5.64 -29.92 7.94
N LYS A 180 6.78 -29.88 8.64
CA LYS A 180 8.05 -29.38 8.08
C LYS A 180 8.45 -30.14 6.81
N ALA A 181 8.28 -31.46 6.80
CA ALA A 181 8.58 -32.30 5.64
C ALA A 181 7.77 -31.93 4.38
N LYS A 182 6.62 -31.27 4.53
CA LYS A 182 5.76 -30.84 3.41
C LYS A 182 6.15 -29.48 2.83
N LEU A 183 6.96 -28.69 3.54
CA LEU A 183 7.29 -27.31 3.16
C LEU A 183 7.94 -27.19 1.76
N PRO A 184 8.88 -28.07 1.34
CA PRO A 184 9.44 -28.01 -0.01
C PRO A 184 8.40 -28.21 -1.11
N ILE A 185 7.44 -29.11 -0.90
CA ILE A 185 6.36 -29.41 -1.86
C ILE A 185 5.41 -28.21 -1.95
N VAL A 186 5.01 -27.64 -0.81
CA VAL A 186 4.14 -26.45 -0.76
C VAL A 186 4.79 -25.27 -1.50
N ARG A 187 6.10 -25.07 -1.35
CA ARG A 187 6.84 -24.03 -2.08
C ARG A 187 6.85 -24.25 -3.59
N ALA A 188 7.11 -25.48 -4.03
CA ALA A 188 7.08 -25.81 -5.46
C ALA A 188 5.70 -25.51 -6.07
N LEU A 189 4.63 -25.80 -5.32
CA LEU A 189 3.26 -25.49 -5.72
C LEU A 189 2.97 -23.99 -5.74
N ILE A 190 3.47 -23.20 -4.79
CA ILE A 190 3.35 -21.74 -4.83
C ILE A 190 4.04 -21.18 -6.09
N SER A 191 5.23 -21.69 -6.42
CA SER A 191 5.92 -21.34 -7.67
C SER A 191 5.08 -21.66 -8.91
N ALA A 192 4.51 -22.87 -8.96
CA ALA A 192 3.65 -23.30 -10.06
C ALA A 192 2.38 -22.43 -10.18
N CYS A 193 1.74 -22.09 -9.06
CA CYS A 193 0.61 -21.16 -9.03
C CYS A 193 0.99 -19.81 -9.62
N HIS A 194 2.17 -19.26 -9.29
CA HIS A 194 2.62 -17.99 -9.84
C HIS A 194 2.80 -18.06 -11.35
N GLU A 195 3.47 -19.09 -11.87
CA GLU A 195 3.66 -19.29 -13.30
C GLU A 195 2.32 -19.40 -14.04
N GLN A 196 1.43 -20.27 -13.56
CA GLN A 196 0.09 -20.47 -14.12
C GLN A 196 -0.74 -19.19 -14.11
N MET A 197 -0.64 -18.40 -13.03
CA MET A 197 -1.34 -17.13 -12.92
C MET A 197 -0.90 -16.13 -13.98
N GLN A 198 0.40 -16.08 -14.33
CA GLN A 198 0.89 -15.20 -15.37
C GLN A 198 0.38 -15.62 -16.75
N THR A 199 0.37 -16.93 -17.04
CA THR A 199 -0.25 -17.46 -18.27
C THR A 199 -1.72 -17.05 -18.35
N VAL A 200 -2.50 -17.29 -17.30
CA VAL A 200 -3.94 -16.98 -17.28
C VAL A 200 -4.20 -15.49 -17.45
N ARG A 201 -3.47 -14.62 -16.74
CA ARG A 201 -3.60 -13.16 -16.88
C ARG A 201 -3.24 -12.67 -18.27
N GLY A 202 -2.15 -13.18 -18.84
CA GLY A 202 -1.74 -12.89 -20.20
C GLY A 202 -2.84 -13.26 -21.21
N MET A 203 -3.41 -14.46 -21.07
CA MET A 203 -4.52 -14.90 -21.93
C MET A 203 -5.77 -14.02 -21.80
N ILE A 204 -6.16 -13.61 -20.58
CA ILE A 204 -7.30 -12.71 -20.39
C ILE A 204 -7.08 -11.38 -21.11
N VAL A 205 -5.88 -10.78 -20.98
CA VAL A 205 -5.53 -9.54 -21.69
C VAL A 205 -5.59 -9.77 -23.20
N GLU A 206 -5.00 -10.85 -23.69
CA GLU A 206 -4.91 -11.14 -25.12
C GLU A 206 -6.29 -11.34 -25.75
N ILE A 207 -7.19 -12.07 -25.09
CA ILE A 207 -8.56 -12.28 -25.58
C ILE A 207 -9.30 -10.95 -25.70
N HIS A 208 -9.23 -10.09 -24.67
CA HIS A 208 -9.90 -8.79 -24.71
C HIS A 208 -9.24 -7.82 -25.70
N LEU A 209 -7.92 -7.88 -25.86
CA LEU A 209 -7.16 -7.08 -26.82
C LEU A 209 -7.54 -7.42 -28.26
N ARG A 210 -7.60 -8.71 -28.62
CA ARG A 210 -8.02 -9.15 -29.96
C ARG A 210 -9.48 -8.80 -30.23
N LYS A 211 -10.37 -9.05 -29.27
CA LYS A 211 -11.79 -8.70 -29.40
C LYS A 211 -11.98 -7.19 -29.60
N LEU A 212 -11.28 -6.36 -28.83
CA LEU A 212 -11.41 -4.91 -28.97
C LEU A 212 -10.82 -4.41 -30.29
N ARG A 213 -9.73 -5.02 -30.77
CA ARG A 213 -9.14 -4.68 -32.06
C ARG A 213 -10.13 -4.87 -33.20
N ASP A 214 -10.78 -6.04 -33.25
CA ASP A 214 -11.73 -6.35 -34.32
C ASP A 214 -12.88 -5.34 -34.30
N GLN A 215 -13.48 -5.12 -33.11
CA GLN A 215 -14.57 -4.15 -32.93
C GLN A 215 -14.15 -2.70 -33.29
N ALA A 216 -12.95 -2.28 -32.88
CA ALA A 216 -12.45 -0.93 -33.13
C ALA A 216 -12.09 -0.71 -34.61
N SER A 217 -11.62 -1.76 -35.29
CA SER A 217 -11.39 -1.75 -36.74
C SER A 217 -12.70 -1.59 -37.50
N ASP A 218 -13.71 -2.39 -37.17
CA ASP A 218 -15.02 -2.35 -37.81
C ASP A 218 -15.72 -0.99 -37.61
N CYS A 219 -15.50 -0.36 -36.46
CA CYS A 219 -16.08 0.94 -36.12
C CYS A 219 -15.24 2.15 -36.57
N GLY A 220 -14.05 1.93 -37.16
CA GLY A 220 -13.15 2.98 -37.64
C GLY A 220 -12.62 3.89 -36.51
N LEU A 221 -12.14 3.31 -35.41
CA LEU A 221 -11.60 4.03 -34.26
C LEU A 221 -10.06 3.98 -34.21
N PRO A 222 -9.34 4.79 -35.01
CA PRO A 222 -7.88 4.72 -35.13
C PRO A 222 -7.16 4.98 -33.80
N LYS A 223 -7.67 5.90 -32.98
CA LYS A 223 -7.08 6.19 -31.65
C LYS A 223 -7.07 4.98 -30.72
N VAL A 224 -8.11 4.14 -30.78
CA VAL A 224 -8.19 2.91 -30.00
C VAL A 224 -7.21 1.89 -30.54
N LEU A 225 -7.13 1.75 -31.87
CA LEU A 225 -6.18 0.86 -32.53
C LEU A 225 -4.72 1.20 -32.26
N ASP A 226 -4.37 2.50 -32.22
CA ASP A 226 -3.01 2.97 -31.90
C ASP A 226 -2.61 2.59 -30.48
N ARG A 227 -3.52 2.71 -29.52
CA ARG A 227 -3.29 2.29 -28.13
C ARG A 227 -3.14 0.78 -27.98
N LEU A 228 -3.93 0.00 -28.72
CA LEU A 228 -3.77 -1.45 -28.74
C LEU A 228 -2.42 -1.86 -29.33
N ARG A 229 -1.93 -1.12 -30.32
CA ARG A 229 -0.60 -1.33 -30.91
C ARG A 229 0.51 -1.01 -29.91
N GLU A 230 0.36 0.05 -29.10
CA GLU A 230 1.32 0.40 -28.03
C GLU A 230 1.50 -0.76 -27.03
N ILE A 231 0.42 -1.46 -26.67
CA ILE A 231 0.50 -2.65 -25.80
C ILE A 231 1.28 -3.77 -26.48
N GLU A 232 0.98 -4.09 -27.74
CA GLU A 232 1.66 -5.16 -28.47
C GLU A 232 3.14 -4.88 -28.73
N GLU A 233 3.47 -3.64 -29.07
CA GLU A 233 4.86 -3.21 -29.26
C GLU A 233 5.64 -3.37 -27.95
N LEU A 234 5.07 -2.95 -26.83
CA LEU A 234 5.67 -3.13 -25.51
C LEU A 234 5.89 -4.62 -25.17
N ASP A 235 4.89 -5.46 -25.46
CA ASP A 235 4.96 -6.90 -25.18
C ASP A 235 6.03 -7.58 -26.04
N SER A 236 6.18 -7.17 -27.30
CA SER A 236 7.19 -7.72 -28.22
C SER A 236 8.63 -7.31 -27.87
N TYR A 237 8.85 -6.10 -27.35
CA TYR A 237 10.19 -5.55 -27.13
C TYR A 237 10.84 -6.04 -25.82
N ARG A 238 10.05 -6.40 -24.80
CA ARG A 238 10.55 -6.71 -23.45
C ARG A 238 10.27 -8.13 -22.95
N GLU A 239 9.86 -9.06 -23.81
CA GLU A 239 9.39 -10.41 -23.41
C GLU A 239 10.40 -11.16 -22.52
N VAL A 240 11.66 -11.29 -22.97
CA VAL A 240 12.69 -12.06 -22.28
C VAL A 240 13.05 -11.42 -20.93
N GLU A 241 13.25 -10.10 -20.92
CA GLU A 241 13.62 -9.34 -19.74
C GLU A 241 12.51 -9.38 -18.67
N MET A 242 11.25 -9.30 -19.11
CA MET A 242 10.09 -9.42 -18.23
C MET A 242 9.95 -10.83 -17.66
N GLY A 243 10.14 -11.87 -18.48
CA GLY A 243 10.14 -13.26 -18.03
C GLY A 243 11.18 -13.53 -16.95
N ASP A 244 12.42 -13.07 -17.17
CA ASP A 244 13.51 -13.20 -16.21
C ASP A 244 13.24 -12.44 -14.91
N ALA A 245 12.72 -11.22 -15.01
CA ALA A 245 12.43 -10.40 -13.84
C ALA A 245 11.27 -10.97 -13.00
N ILE A 246 10.21 -11.48 -13.64
CA ILE A 246 9.10 -12.17 -12.96
C ILE A 246 9.62 -13.42 -12.24
N LYS A 247 10.39 -14.27 -12.92
CA LYS A 247 10.97 -15.49 -12.34
C LYS A 247 11.88 -15.18 -11.16
N GLY A 248 12.74 -14.16 -11.29
CA GLY A 248 13.62 -13.70 -10.24
C GLY A 248 12.86 -13.24 -8.99
N LEU A 249 11.78 -12.45 -9.17
CA LEU A 249 10.96 -11.97 -8.05
C LEU A 249 10.14 -13.07 -7.38
N ILE A 250 9.64 -14.05 -8.14
CA ILE A 250 9.00 -15.25 -7.58
C ILE A 250 9.98 -16.03 -6.71
N ASN A 251 11.22 -16.24 -7.18
CA ASN A 251 12.24 -16.95 -6.40
C ASN A 251 12.54 -16.25 -5.07
N VAL A 252 12.71 -14.92 -5.09
CA VAL A 252 12.91 -14.13 -3.86
C VAL A 252 11.73 -14.27 -2.90
N HIS A 253 10.49 -14.27 -3.41
CA HIS A 253 9.31 -14.53 -2.59
C HIS A 253 9.34 -15.93 -1.94
N LEU A 254 9.74 -16.96 -2.68
CA LEU A 254 9.85 -18.33 -2.17
C LEU A 254 10.99 -18.52 -1.15
N GLU A 255 12.10 -17.80 -1.32
CA GLU A 255 13.23 -17.79 -0.39
C GLU A 255 12.83 -17.17 0.95
N ARG A 256 12.03 -16.10 0.93
CA ARG A 256 11.43 -15.51 2.13
C ARG A 256 10.53 -16.51 2.86
N LEU A 257 9.77 -17.33 2.13
CA LEU A 257 8.98 -18.40 2.73
C LEU A 257 9.84 -19.50 3.37
N SER A 258 11.16 -19.43 3.27
CA SER A 258 12.09 -20.47 3.76
C SER A 258 13.17 -19.94 4.70
N SER A 259 13.26 -18.62 4.86
CA SER A 259 14.36 -17.97 5.59
C SER A 259 15.74 -18.37 5.05
N THR A 260 15.82 -18.63 3.73
CA THR A 260 17.06 -18.98 3.03
C THR A 260 17.74 -17.73 2.49
N GLU A 261 19.04 -17.82 2.18
CA GLU A 261 19.76 -16.73 1.50
C GLU A 261 19.11 -16.39 0.16
N HIS A 262 19.19 -15.11 -0.21
CA HIS A 262 18.53 -14.58 -1.39
C HIS A 262 19.36 -14.89 -2.65
N SER A 263 18.72 -15.39 -3.71
CA SER A 263 19.41 -15.71 -4.98
C SER A 263 19.77 -14.48 -5.81
N LEU A 264 19.13 -13.33 -5.56
CA LEU A 264 19.39 -12.08 -6.27
C LEU A 264 20.19 -11.08 -5.43
N THR A 265 21.14 -10.39 -6.06
CA THR A 265 21.81 -9.23 -5.45
C THR A 265 20.82 -8.05 -5.29
N PRO A 266 21.06 -7.12 -4.35
CA PRO A 266 20.23 -5.93 -4.19
C PRO A 266 20.04 -5.11 -5.47
N GLU A 267 21.10 -5.01 -6.29
CA GLU A 267 21.10 -4.27 -7.56
C GLU A 267 20.21 -4.97 -8.60
N ARG A 268 20.34 -6.28 -8.75
CA ARG A 268 19.48 -7.07 -9.67
C ARG A 268 18.03 -7.05 -9.20
N LEU A 269 17.79 -7.09 -7.89
CA LEU A 269 16.45 -6.99 -7.34
C LEU A 269 15.81 -5.63 -7.61
N ALA A 270 16.56 -4.53 -7.44
CA ALA A 270 16.09 -3.18 -7.76
C ALA A 270 15.81 -3.01 -9.26
N MET A 271 16.69 -3.55 -10.11
CA MET A 271 16.52 -3.57 -11.56
C MET A 271 15.23 -4.29 -11.97
N HIS A 272 15.00 -5.53 -11.50
CA HIS A 272 13.78 -6.29 -11.81
C HIS A 272 12.52 -5.57 -11.34
N LYS A 273 12.52 -4.97 -10.14
CA LYS A 273 11.39 -4.19 -9.63
C LYS A 273 11.10 -2.96 -10.50
N SER A 274 12.15 -2.23 -10.88
CA SER A 274 12.00 -1.06 -11.75
C SER A 274 11.42 -1.44 -13.10
N LEU A 275 11.91 -2.53 -13.69
CA LEU A 275 11.43 -3.04 -14.97
C LEU A 275 9.95 -3.42 -14.92
N LEU A 276 9.54 -4.23 -13.92
CA LEU A 276 8.13 -4.62 -13.76
C LEU A 276 7.22 -3.41 -13.48
N ALA A 277 7.68 -2.46 -12.66
CA ALA A 277 6.90 -1.26 -12.35
C ALA A 277 6.72 -0.37 -13.59
N GLU A 278 7.78 -0.15 -14.38
CA GLU A 278 7.70 0.61 -15.63
C GLU A 278 6.73 -0.06 -16.62
N TYR A 279 6.89 -1.37 -16.84
CA TYR A 279 6.01 -2.14 -17.72
C TYR A 279 4.54 -2.08 -17.29
N ALA A 280 4.28 -2.22 -15.98
CA ALA A 280 2.94 -2.15 -15.42
C ALA A 280 2.31 -0.75 -15.56
N GLU A 281 3.09 0.32 -15.38
CA GLU A 281 2.60 1.71 -15.48
C GLU A 281 2.28 2.12 -16.92
N ILE A 282 3.03 1.63 -17.92
CA ILE A 282 2.71 1.88 -19.33
C ILE A 282 1.36 1.24 -19.69
N ARG A 283 1.18 -0.05 -19.34
CA ARG A 283 -0.06 -0.78 -19.60
C ARG A 283 -1.27 -0.20 -18.86
N ASP A 284 -1.09 0.23 -17.61
CA ASP A 284 -2.15 0.87 -16.82
C ASP A 284 -2.57 2.22 -17.41
N ARG A 285 -1.63 3.00 -17.94
CA ARG A 285 -1.94 4.24 -18.65
C ARG A 285 -2.83 3.97 -19.86
N VAL A 286 -2.52 2.94 -20.65
CA VAL A 286 -3.38 2.56 -21.79
C VAL A 286 -4.77 2.14 -21.29
N GLY A 287 -4.85 1.33 -20.24
CA GLY A 287 -6.12 0.95 -19.61
C GLY A 287 -6.96 2.16 -19.15
N MET A 288 -6.34 3.14 -18.50
CA MET A 288 -6.99 4.37 -18.08
C MET A 288 -7.53 5.17 -19.27
N GLN A 289 -6.76 5.26 -20.36
CA GLN A 289 -7.20 5.95 -21.56
C GLN A 289 -8.38 5.21 -22.23
N LEU A 290 -8.40 3.87 -22.22
CA LEU A 290 -9.55 3.08 -22.70
C LEU A 290 -10.82 3.36 -21.88
N CYS A 291 -10.71 3.55 -20.56
CA CYS A 291 -11.84 3.96 -19.73
C CYS A 291 -12.39 5.34 -20.13
N VAL A 292 -11.51 6.30 -20.48
CA VAL A 292 -11.92 7.63 -20.96
C VAL A 292 -12.63 7.54 -22.31
N ASP A 293 -12.10 6.74 -23.24
CA ASP A 293 -12.76 6.53 -24.54
C ASP A 293 -14.11 5.83 -24.41
N ALA A 294 -14.21 4.85 -23.51
CA ALA A 294 -15.47 4.19 -23.20
C ALA A 294 -16.50 5.20 -22.67
N ALA A 295 -16.09 6.12 -21.78
CA ALA A 295 -16.96 7.18 -21.29
C ALA A 295 -17.42 8.12 -22.41
N ALA A 296 -16.51 8.53 -23.31
CA ALA A 296 -16.85 9.36 -24.46
C ALA A 296 -17.86 8.69 -25.39
N LEU A 297 -17.69 7.38 -25.68
CA LEU A 297 -18.66 6.61 -26.49
C LEU A 297 -20.05 6.55 -25.83
N ILE A 298 -20.10 6.38 -24.51
CA ILE A 298 -21.36 6.36 -23.75
C ILE A 298 -22.04 7.75 -23.76
N GLU A 299 -21.26 8.83 -23.75
CA GLU A 299 -21.76 10.22 -23.79
C GLU A 299 -22.25 10.64 -25.18
N GLU A 300 -21.60 10.15 -26.25
CA GLU A 300 -22.02 10.39 -27.64
C GLU A 300 -23.44 9.90 -27.94
N GLY A 301 -23.98 8.95 -27.14
CA GLY A 301 -25.36 8.47 -27.23
C GLY A 301 -25.69 7.72 -28.52
N ASN A 302 -24.68 7.41 -29.34
CA ASN A 302 -24.82 6.69 -30.58
C ASN A 302 -24.75 5.17 -30.34
N HIS A 303 -25.91 4.53 -30.35
CA HIS A 303 -26.07 3.10 -30.08
C HIS A 303 -25.38 2.16 -31.08
N SER A 304 -24.93 2.65 -32.24
CA SER A 304 -24.19 1.82 -33.21
C SER A 304 -22.85 1.29 -32.67
N ARG A 305 -22.32 1.87 -31.59
CA ARG A 305 -21.02 1.55 -30.98
C ARG A 305 -21.12 1.01 -29.55
N ASP A 306 -22.32 0.67 -29.07
CA ASP A 306 -22.55 0.24 -27.67
C ASP A 306 -21.84 -1.06 -27.29
N HIS A 307 -21.40 -1.85 -28.26
CA HIS A 307 -20.67 -3.10 -28.03
C HIS A 307 -19.17 -2.92 -27.77
N LEU A 308 -18.61 -1.71 -27.98
CA LEU A 308 -17.19 -1.39 -27.82
C LEU A 308 -16.80 -1.07 -26.38
N TRP A 309 -17.57 -0.18 -25.73
CA TRP A 309 -17.25 0.30 -24.40
C TRP A 309 -17.16 -0.83 -23.35
N PRO A 310 -17.97 -1.92 -23.40
CA PRO A 310 -17.80 -3.03 -22.45
C PRO A 310 -16.44 -3.73 -22.62
N THR A 311 -16.01 -3.98 -23.86
CA THR A 311 -14.73 -4.62 -24.15
C THR A 311 -13.54 -3.72 -23.78
N MET A 312 -13.67 -2.39 -23.96
CA MET A 312 -12.67 -1.42 -23.47
C MET A 312 -12.48 -1.51 -21.96
N LEU A 313 -13.59 -1.57 -21.21
CA LEU A 313 -13.57 -1.69 -19.75
C LEU A 313 -13.04 -3.05 -19.29
N ASP A 314 -13.40 -4.13 -19.99
CA ASP A 314 -12.89 -5.46 -19.69
C ASP A 314 -11.37 -5.56 -19.90
N LEU A 315 -10.84 -5.00 -20.99
CA LEU A 315 -9.39 -4.91 -21.22
C LEU A 315 -8.71 -4.05 -20.15
N ALA A 316 -9.26 -2.87 -19.83
CA ALA A 316 -8.72 -2.01 -18.79
C ALA A 316 -8.66 -2.71 -17.42
N ARG A 317 -9.71 -3.47 -17.07
CA ARG A 317 -9.75 -4.29 -15.86
C ARG A 317 -8.66 -5.37 -15.87
N ALA A 318 -8.47 -6.06 -16.99
CA ALA A 318 -7.44 -7.09 -17.13
C ALA A 318 -6.02 -6.52 -16.95
N LEU A 319 -5.74 -5.36 -17.56
CA LEU A 319 -4.47 -4.65 -17.41
C LEU A 319 -4.23 -4.18 -15.97
N THR A 320 -5.27 -3.68 -15.31
CA THR A 320 -5.22 -3.25 -13.90
C THR A 320 -4.92 -4.42 -12.96
N ASP A 321 -5.57 -5.57 -13.16
CA ASP A 321 -5.29 -6.79 -12.38
C ASP A 321 -3.83 -7.23 -12.53
N GLN A 322 -3.31 -7.21 -13.75
CA GLN A 322 -1.93 -7.60 -14.01
C GLN A 322 -0.94 -6.61 -13.37
N ARG A 323 -1.21 -5.30 -13.43
CA ARG A 323 -0.42 -4.30 -12.71
C ARG A 323 -0.39 -4.58 -11.21
N GLN A 324 -1.55 -4.79 -10.60
CA GLN A 324 -1.64 -5.05 -9.17
C GLN A 324 -0.82 -6.28 -8.77
N ALA A 325 -0.88 -7.35 -9.58
CA ALA A 325 -0.07 -8.54 -9.37
C ALA A 325 1.44 -8.29 -9.42
N PHE A 326 1.91 -7.47 -10.37
CA PHE A 326 3.33 -7.11 -10.47
C PHE A 326 3.79 -6.26 -9.29
N LEU A 327 2.96 -5.32 -8.85
CA LEU A 327 3.25 -4.49 -7.68
C LEU A 327 3.30 -5.30 -6.39
N GLU A 328 2.38 -6.26 -6.21
CA GLU A 328 2.41 -7.19 -5.07
C GLU A 328 3.72 -7.99 -5.05
N LEU A 329 4.11 -8.59 -6.18
CA LEU A 329 5.40 -9.28 -6.32
C LEU A 329 6.59 -8.39 -5.95
N CYS A 330 6.57 -7.12 -6.39
CA CYS A 330 7.61 -6.15 -6.06
C CYS A 330 7.64 -5.82 -4.56
N GLN A 331 6.47 -5.61 -3.94
CA GLN A 331 6.34 -5.25 -2.52
C GLN A 331 6.79 -6.38 -1.57
N PHE A 332 6.47 -7.63 -1.89
CA PHE A 332 6.89 -8.77 -1.08
C PHE A 332 8.42 -8.89 -1.00
N ALA A 333 9.13 -8.42 -2.02
CA ALA A 333 10.58 -8.39 -2.06
C ALA A 333 11.22 -7.13 -1.42
N VAL A 334 10.45 -6.14 -0.92
CA VAL A 334 11.00 -4.91 -0.28
C VAL A 334 11.25 -5.07 1.22
N HIS A 335 10.63 -6.04 1.89
CA HIS A 335 10.56 -6.09 3.35
C HIS A 335 11.82 -6.63 4.06
N ASP A 336 12.99 -6.67 3.42
CA ASP A 336 14.22 -7.15 4.07
C ASP A 336 15.16 -6.03 4.52
N ARG A 337 15.43 -6.01 5.83
CA ARG A 337 16.41 -5.17 6.52
C ARG A 337 17.86 -5.63 6.21
N GLN A 338 18.04 -6.84 5.69
CA GLN A 338 19.36 -7.45 5.46
C GLN A 338 20.00 -7.08 4.11
N LEU A 339 19.22 -6.72 3.09
CA LEU A 339 19.75 -6.39 1.75
C LEU A 339 20.25 -4.94 1.59
N ILE A 340 19.92 -4.04 2.53
CA ILE A 340 20.40 -2.65 2.50
C ILE A 340 21.68 -2.48 3.37
N GLY A 341 22.04 -3.49 4.18
CA GLY A 341 23.09 -3.37 5.21
C GLY A 341 24.45 -4.00 4.89
N ALA A 342 24.61 -4.71 3.77
CA ALA A 342 25.80 -5.53 3.53
C ALA A 342 26.76 -4.96 2.48
N ALA A 343 27.10 -3.67 2.56
CA ALA A 343 28.37 -3.19 1.99
C ALA A 343 29.48 -3.55 2.98
N LYS A 344 30.02 -4.76 2.87
CA LYS A 344 31.15 -5.23 3.68
C LYS A 344 32.40 -4.44 3.28
N ALA A 345 32.90 -3.57 4.16
CA ALA A 345 34.24 -2.99 4.04
C ALA A 345 35.32 -4.10 4.23
N PRO A 346 36.53 -3.93 3.66
CA PRO A 346 37.53 -5.00 3.62
C PRO A 346 38.03 -5.39 5.01
N THR A 347 38.27 -6.68 5.17
CA THR A 347 38.84 -7.33 6.35
C THR A 347 40.22 -6.76 6.68
N GLU A 348 40.37 -6.15 7.85
CA GLU A 348 41.66 -6.01 8.53
C GLU A 348 41.63 -6.77 9.86
N GLN A 349 42.68 -7.56 10.07
CA GLN A 349 42.87 -8.47 11.20
C GLN A 349 43.20 -7.74 12.51
N ALA A 350 42.66 -8.32 13.59
CA ALA A 350 43.22 -8.46 14.94
C ALA A 350 43.40 -7.22 15.83
N SER A 351 42.67 -7.18 16.96
CA SER A 351 43.21 -7.68 18.24
C SER A 351 42.16 -7.68 19.36
N ALA A 352 42.27 -8.68 20.22
CA ALA A 352 41.36 -8.99 21.32
C ALA A 352 41.58 -8.10 22.55
N SER A 353 40.52 -7.81 23.30
CA SER A 353 40.58 -7.63 24.75
C SER A 353 39.22 -7.98 25.40
N VAL A 354 39.30 -8.89 26.36
CA VAL A 354 38.28 -9.49 27.23
C VAL A 354 37.94 -8.46 28.34
N THR A 355 36.70 -8.11 28.73
CA THR A 355 35.71 -8.76 29.65
C THR A 355 34.76 -7.62 30.15
N PRO A 356 33.70 -7.84 30.98
CA PRO A 356 32.53 -8.70 30.84
C PRO A 356 31.18 -7.92 30.91
N ARG A 357 30.10 -8.59 30.47
CA ARG A 357 28.69 -8.17 30.59
C ARG A 357 28.21 -8.14 32.04
N LEU A 358 27.45 -7.11 32.41
CA LEU A 358 26.50 -7.14 33.53
C LEU A 358 25.07 -7.13 32.98
N ALA A 359 24.30 -8.12 33.42
CA ALA A 359 22.89 -8.30 33.12
C ALA A 359 22.05 -7.28 33.91
N ILE A 360 21.15 -6.57 33.23
CA ILE A 360 20.11 -5.75 33.85
C ILE A 360 18.81 -6.53 33.77
N THR A 361 18.35 -7.02 34.91
CA THR A 361 17.00 -7.52 35.11
C THR A 361 16.04 -6.33 35.16
N THR A 362 15.10 -6.29 34.22
CA THR A 362 13.95 -5.39 34.23
C THR A 362 12.82 -6.03 35.01
N SER A 363 12.38 -5.41 36.11
CA SER A 363 11.00 -5.52 36.57
C SER A 363 10.54 -4.15 37.07
N GLY A 364 9.40 -3.72 36.54
CA GLY A 364 8.83 -2.41 36.75
C GLY A 364 7.87 -2.33 37.92
N GLU A 365 7.45 -1.08 38.10
CA GLU A 365 6.15 -0.63 38.62
C GLU A 365 5.89 -0.67 40.14
N SER A 366 5.92 0.57 40.67
CA SER A 366 4.81 1.22 41.39
C SER A 366 4.29 0.56 42.67
N ALA A 367 4.58 1.18 43.82
CA ALA A 367 3.53 1.47 44.80
C ALA A 367 3.97 2.53 45.81
N LYS A 368 3.17 3.59 45.89
CA LYS A 368 3.11 4.56 46.98
C LYS A 368 2.87 3.82 48.30
N SER A 369 3.69 4.07 49.33
CA SER A 369 3.19 3.98 50.70
C SER A 369 3.94 4.93 51.64
N ARG A 370 3.13 5.79 52.23
CA ARG A 370 3.42 6.86 53.19
C ARG A 370 3.56 6.19 54.55
N LYS A 371 4.70 6.27 55.24
CA LYS A 371 4.76 5.95 56.67
C LYS A 371 5.31 7.11 57.48
N VAL A 372 4.42 7.63 58.31
CA VAL A 372 4.60 8.68 59.29
C VAL A 372 5.39 8.15 60.50
N ARG A 373 6.22 9.06 60.98
CA ARG A 373 7.16 9.11 62.11
C ARG A 373 6.55 8.87 63.50
N LYS A 374 7.36 8.28 64.40
CA LYS A 374 7.61 8.56 65.84
C LYS A 374 8.29 7.30 66.45
N GLU A 375 9.29 7.32 67.34
CA GLU A 375 9.91 8.33 68.19
C GLU A 375 11.34 7.86 68.59
N THR A 376 12.21 8.84 68.88
CA THR A 376 13.57 8.86 69.49
C THR A 376 13.67 8.13 70.86
N PRO A 377 14.84 7.94 71.54
CA PRO A 377 16.08 8.76 71.50
C PRO A 377 17.44 8.03 71.63
N ALA A 378 18.50 8.63 71.09
CA ALA A 378 19.84 8.58 71.71
C ALA A 378 20.66 9.79 71.25
N ALA A 379 21.34 10.40 72.22
CA ALA A 379 22.03 11.67 72.13
C ALA A 379 23.46 11.54 71.61
N SER A 380 23.99 12.72 71.25
CA SER A 380 25.41 13.11 71.25
C SER A 380 26.20 13.01 69.94
N SER A 381 26.26 14.19 69.31
CA SER A 381 27.47 14.88 68.83
C SER A 381 28.39 14.18 67.84
N SER A 382 28.37 14.64 66.59
CA SER A 382 29.58 15.20 66.00
C SER A 382 29.22 16.16 64.86
N THR A 383 29.66 17.39 65.03
CA THR A 383 29.69 18.47 64.05
C THR A 383 30.54 18.10 62.85
N ALA A 384 29.91 17.89 61.70
CA ALA A 384 30.52 18.13 60.41
C ALA A 384 29.48 18.86 59.55
N VAL A 385 29.69 20.16 59.38
CA VAL A 385 28.95 21.00 58.44
C VAL A 385 29.31 20.52 57.03
N PRO A 386 28.37 20.02 56.20
CA PRO A 386 28.63 19.93 54.77
C PRO A 386 28.60 21.35 54.22
N ALA A 387 29.65 21.70 53.49
CA ALA A 387 29.85 22.98 52.84
C ALA A 387 28.55 23.49 52.18
N ARG A 388 28.27 24.79 52.37
CA ARG A 388 27.25 25.52 51.61
C ARG A 388 27.49 25.23 50.12
N LEU A 389 26.55 24.52 49.49
CA LEU A 389 26.43 24.46 48.03
C LEU A 389 26.54 25.89 47.51
N ALA A 390 27.55 26.12 46.65
CA ALA A 390 27.79 27.40 46.03
C ALA A 390 26.47 27.93 45.45
N ASN A 391 26.05 29.13 45.90
CA ASN A 391 24.89 29.79 45.35
C ASN A 391 25.14 30.02 43.86
N ASP A 392 24.48 29.23 43.04
CA ASP A 392 24.52 29.34 41.59
C ASP A 392 23.95 30.70 41.17
N GLY A 393 24.84 31.66 40.92
CA GLY A 393 24.55 33.05 40.56
C GLY A 393 23.94 33.24 39.16
N ARG A 394 23.62 32.15 38.45
CA ARG A 394 22.92 32.21 37.17
C ARG A 394 21.47 32.63 37.34
N SER A 395 20.98 33.48 36.45
CA SER A 395 19.56 33.84 36.36
C SER A 395 18.71 32.62 35.95
N ALA A 396 17.41 32.65 36.22
CA ALA A 396 16.50 31.59 35.79
C ALA A 396 16.56 31.34 34.26
N ALA A 397 16.68 32.41 33.47
CA ALA A 397 16.83 32.33 32.01
C ALA A 397 18.14 31.65 31.60
N GLN A 398 19.25 31.98 32.27
CA GLN A 398 20.55 31.35 32.03
C GLN A 398 20.53 29.85 32.34
N LYS A 399 19.87 29.45 33.44
CA LYS A 399 19.69 28.04 33.81
C LYS A 399 18.87 27.27 32.77
N GLN A 400 17.78 27.88 32.29
CA GLN A 400 16.92 27.28 31.28
C GLN A 400 17.63 27.13 29.92
N VAL A 401 18.46 28.09 29.54
CA VAL A 401 19.30 28.00 28.34
C VAL A 401 20.35 26.90 28.47
N ASP A 402 21.03 26.81 29.61
CA ASP A 402 22.02 25.74 29.88
C ASP A 402 21.37 24.35 29.81
N GLU A 403 20.14 24.21 30.31
CA GLU A 403 19.38 22.95 30.22
C GLU A 403 19.05 22.56 28.78
N VAL A 404 18.58 23.52 27.96
CA VAL A 404 18.27 23.29 26.55
C VAL A 404 19.53 22.96 25.73
N LEU A 405 20.64 23.67 25.98
CA LEU A 405 21.92 23.43 25.32
C LEU A 405 22.56 22.10 25.74
N ARG A 406 22.34 21.65 26.98
CA ARG A 406 22.74 20.31 27.47
C ARG A 406 21.81 19.19 26.98
N GLY A 407 20.66 19.53 26.42
CA GLY A 407 19.68 18.60 25.87
C GLY A 407 20.21 17.81 24.66
N THR A 408 19.36 17.57 23.66
CA THR A 408 19.78 16.77 22.48
C THR A 408 20.94 17.48 21.75
N PRO A 409 22.18 16.94 21.75
CA PRO A 409 23.33 17.60 21.17
C PRO A 409 23.19 17.59 19.64
N LEU A 410 23.10 18.77 19.04
CA LEU A 410 22.93 18.95 17.61
C LEU A 410 24.23 19.54 17.05
N GLU A 411 25.10 18.67 16.54
CA GLU A 411 26.42 19.06 16.06
C GLU A 411 26.37 19.63 14.63
N PRO A 412 27.14 20.69 14.31
CA PRO A 412 27.16 21.28 12.97
C PRO A 412 27.58 20.30 11.88
N SER A 413 28.56 19.43 12.15
CA SER A 413 29.05 18.43 11.22
C SER A 413 27.97 17.42 10.83
N LEU A 414 27.17 16.98 11.81
CA LEU A 414 26.07 16.03 11.59
C LEU A 414 24.97 16.62 10.69
N VAL A 415 24.58 17.87 10.94
CA VAL A 415 23.54 18.54 10.14
C VAL A 415 24.02 18.79 8.71
N ALA A 416 25.30 19.17 8.55
CA ALA A 416 25.91 19.39 7.24
C ALA A 416 26.05 18.08 6.44
N GLU A 417 26.57 17.01 7.06
CA GLU A 417 26.73 15.68 6.44
C GLU A 417 25.39 15.13 5.94
N LEU A 418 24.33 15.29 6.72
CA LEU A 418 23.00 14.77 6.41
C LEU A 418 22.13 15.76 5.63
N GLY A 419 22.66 16.91 5.24
CA GLY A 419 21.95 17.92 4.45
C GLY A 419 20.67 18.44 5.10
N GLY A 420 20.60 18.47 6.45
CA GLY A 420 19.39 18.86 7.18
C GLY A 420 18.29 17.80 7.24
N ASP A 421 18.51 16.56 6.78
CA ASP A 421 17.51 15.49 6.81
C ASP A 421 17.08 15.16 8.26
N PHE A 422 15.94 15.70 8.65
CA PHE A 422 15.44 15.64 10.02
C PHE A 422 15.22 14.19 10.52
N ILE A 423 14.87 13.25 9.64
CA ILE A 423 14.67 11.84 9.99
C ILE A 423 16.02 11.16 10.20
N LYS A 424 16.98 11.35 9.29
CA LYS A 424 18.33 10.77 9.43
C LYS A 424 19.05 11.33 10.65
N ILE A 425 18.94 12.64 10.89
CA ILE A 425 19.53 13.30 12.06
C ILE A 425 18.89 12.73 13.34
N ALA A 426 17.57 12.61 13.40
CA ALA A 426 16.86 12.04 14.55
C ALA A 426 17.28 10.59 14.84
N LYS A 427 17.40 9.75 13.80
CA LYS A 427 17.90 8.37 13.93
C LYS A 427 19.32 8.32 14.48
N ARG A 428 20.22 9.17 13.98
CA ARG A 428 21.61 9.21 14.45
C ARG A 428 21.70 9.60 15.93
N LEU A 429 20.75 10.41 16.39
CA LEU A 429 20.60 10.83 17.78
C LEU A 429 19.75 9.86 18.63
N GLY A 430 19.42 8.67 18.10
CA GLY A 430 18.71 7.62 18.83
C GLY A 430 17.22 7.90 19.08
N LYS A 431 16.60 8.79 18.31
CA LYS A 431 15.15 9.05 18.41
C LYS A 431 14.37 7.99 17.61
N ASP A 432 13.19 7.64 18.10
CA ASP A 432 12.26 6.78 17.37
C ASP A 432 11.57 7.57 16.25
N THR A 433 11.90 7.23 15.00
CA THR A 433 11.36 7.84 13.78
C THR A 433 10.28 6.98 13.12
N THR A 434 9.97 5.80 13.66
CA THR A 434 9.17 4.76 13.01
C THR A 434 7.81 5.28 12.55
N ASN A 435 7.11 6.02 13.40
CA ASN A 435 5.79 6.57 13.08
C ASN A 435 5.85 7.67 12.03
N VAL A 436 6.85 8.55 12.09
CA VAL A 436 7.03 9.63 11.11
C VAL A 436 7.34 9.04 9.73
N GLU A 437 8.23 8.06 9.66
CA GLU A 437 8.59 7.38 8.40
C GLU A 437 7.41 6.62 7.82
N ARG A 438 6.63 5.92 8.66
CA ARG A 438 5.42 5.21 8.24
C ARG A 438 4.38 6.17 7.65
N LEU A 439 4.16 7.31 8.29
CA LEU A 439 3.14 8.28 7.85
C LEU A 439 3.55 9.02 6.58
N ILE A 440 4.81 9.44 6.47
CA ILE A 440 5.31 10.14 5.27
C ILE A 440 5.49 9.16 4.09
N GLY A 441 5.84 7.90 4.35
CA GLY A 441 6.11 6.90 3.32
C GLY A 441 4.88 6.19 2.75
N ASP A 442 3.72 6.28 3.41
CA ASP A 442 2.48 5.64 2.95
C ASP A 442 1.60 6.64 2.18
N SER A 443 1.53 6.48 0.86
CA SER A 443 0.78 7.37 -0.05
C SER A 443 -0.73 7.41 0.19
N ARG A 444 -1.27 6.55 1.06
CA ARG A 444 -2.69 6.56 1.45
C ARG A 444 -2.99 7.59 2.55
N HIS A 445 -1.97 8.10 3.23
CA HIS A 445 -2.14 9.12 4.24
C HIS A 445 -2.12 10.52 3.61
N ASP A 446 -3.01 11.37 4.10
CA ASP A 446 -3.10 12.79 3.77
C ASP A 446 -1.78 13.50 4.11
N ALA A 447 -1.10 14.05 3.10
CA ALA A 447 0.23 14.61 3.26
C ALA A 447 0.24 15.78 4.26
N ALA A 448 -0.77 16.65 4.24
CA ALA A 448 -0.86 17.75 5.22
C ALA A 448 -0.90 17.24 6.67
N THR A 449 -1.71 16.20 6.93
CA THR A 449 -1.82 15.57 8.25
C THR A 449 -0.53 14.86 8.67
N ALA A 450 0.10 14.13 7.75
CA ALA A 450 1.37 13.45 8.00
C ALA A 450 2.47 14.45 8.36
N PHE A 451 2.54 15.58 7.66
CA PHE A 451 3.54 16.62 7.94
C PHE A 451 3.23 17.44 9.20
N ASP A 452 1.98 17.55 9.66
CA ASP A 452 1.68 18.13 10.98
C ASP A 452 2.23 17.26 12.12
N PHE A 453 2.03 15.95 12.01
CA PHE A 453 2.61 14.99 12.95
C PHE A 453 4.14 15.02 12.90
N ALA A 454 4.72 15.05 11.70
CA ALA A 454 6.17 15.13 11.51
C ALA A 454 6.76 16.43 12.07
N ARG A 455 6.09 17.58 11.89
CA ARG A 455 6.51 18.86 12.44
C ARG A 455 6.49 18.84 13.97
N THR A 456 5.45 18.27 14.57
CA THR A 456 5.35 18.09 16.03
C THR A 456 6.48 17.19 16.56
N SER A 457 6.78 16.10 15.86
CA SER A 457 7.86 15.17 16.22
C SER A 457 9.24 15.83 16.09
N MET A 458 9.49 16.52 14.98
CA MET A 458 10.72 17.28 14.74
C MET A 458 10.96 18.32 15.84
N GLN A 459 9.94 19.11 16.19
CA GLN A 459 10.02 20.09 17.28
C GLN A 459 10.24 19.41 18.64
N GLY A 460 9.66 18.23 18.87
CA GLY A 460 9.92 17.42 20.07
C GLY A 460 11.36 16.89 20.16
N TRP A 461 11.99 16.59 19.02
CA TRP A 461 13.38 16.10 18.99
C TRP A 461 14.42 17.19 19.10
N PHE A 462 14.23 18.31 18.41
CA PHE A 462 15.26 19.35 18.28
C PHE A 462 14.97 20.63 19.08
N GLY A 463 13.72 20.78 19.54
CA GLY A 463 13.20 21.98 20.20
C GLY A 463 12.62 22.98 19.18
N PRO A 464 11.52 23.69 19.52
CA PRO A 464 10.95 24.69 18.63
C PRO A 464 11.81 25.95 18.57
N ARG A 465 11.99 26.49 17.36
CA ARG A 465 12.82 27.68 17.10
C ARG A 465 12.32 28.92 17.85
N GLU A 466 11.01 29.10 17.96
CA GLU A 466 10.37 30.21 18.68
C GLU A 466 10.77 30.21 20.17
N ALA A 467 10.82 29.03 20.80
CA ALA A 467 11.23 28.93 22.20
C ALA A 467 12.70 29.35 22.40
N LEU A 468 13.58 28.97 21.47
CA LEU A 468 14.99 29.41 21.51
C LEU A 468 15.14 30.92 21.31
N LEU A 469 14.35 31.52 20.41
CA LEU A 469 14.33 32.97 20.20
C LEU A 469 13.82 33.71 21.45
N GLN A 470 12.79 33.20 22.11
CA GLN A 470 12.27 33.74 23.37
C GLN A 470 13.27 33.60 24.52
N LEU A 471 14.02 32.50 24.57
CA LEU A 471 15.08 32.34 25.57
C LEU A 471 16.23 33.30 25.31
N LYS A 472 16.64 33.46 24.04
CA LYS A 472 17.67 34.41 23.63
C LYS A 472 17.31 35.84 24.02
N SER A 473 16.05 36.27 23.83
CA SER A 473 15.63 37.64 24.15
C SER A 473 15.63 37.97 25.65
N LYS A 474 15.63 36.95 26.52
CA LYS A 474 15.69 37.09 27.98
C LYS A 474 17.11 37.15 28.54
N LEU A 475 18.14 36.94 27.71
CA LEU A 475 19.54 37.01 28.13
C LEU A 475 20.10 38.43 28.00
N PRO A 476 21.04 38.84 28.88
CA PRO A 476 21.83 40.06 28.68
C PRO A 476 22.59 40.02 27.34
N LYS A 477 22.71 41.16 26.64
CA LYS A 477 23.31 41.24 25.29
C LYS A 477 24.73 40.68 25.17
N GLN A 478 25.49 40.61 26.27
CA GLN A 478 26.87 40.12 26.31
C GLN A 478 26.99 38.71 26.92
N ASP A 479 25.89 37.98 27.10
CA ASP A 479 25.91 36.62 27.65
C ASP A 479 26.55 35.64 26.64
N GLU A 480 27.58 34.90 27.08
CA GLU A 480 28.33 33.96 26.27
C GLU A 480 27.46 32.85 25.65
N ARG A 481 26.30 32.53 26.25
CA ARG A 481 25.36 31.53 25.72
C ARG A 481 24.67 31.97 24.44
N ILE A 482 24.63 33.27 24.15
CA ILE A 482 24.01 33.81 22.94
C ILE A 482 24.64 33.20 21.69
N ALA A 483 25.98 33.09 21.65
CA ALA A 483 26.68 32.51 20.52
C ALA A 483 26.30 31.03 20.30
N LYS A 484 26.12 30.26 21.38
CA LYS A 484 25.70 28.85 21.32
C LYS A 484 24.26 28.71 20.84
N LEU A 485 23.36 29.58 21.31
CA LEU A 485 21.98 29.65 20.84
C LEU A 485 21.90 30.03 19.36
N ASP A 486 22.73 30.98 18.91
CA ASP A 486 22.78 31.38 17.50
C ASP A 486 23.26 30.25 16.59
N THR A 487 24.24 29.47 17.03
CA THR A 487 24.64 28.25 16.33
C THR A 487 23.47 27.28 16.24
N ARG A 488 22.81 26.97 17.36
CA ARG A 488 21.66 26.04 17.37
C ARG A 488 20.50 26.53 16.49
N LEU A 489 20.21 27.83 16.49
CA LEU A 489 19.18 28.44 15.65
C LEU A 489 19.49 28.28 14.15
N ARG A 490 20.75 28.45 13.73
CA ARG A 490 21.16 28.22 12.33
C ARG A 490 21.02 26.76 11.91
N LEU A 491 21.36 25.82 12.80
CA LEU A 491 21.22 24.40 12.54
C LEU A 491 19.74 24.01 12.39
N LEU A 492 18.88 24.47 13.31
CA LEU A 492 17.44 24.28 13.20
C LEU A 492 16.86 24.87 11.92
N GLN A 493 17.30 26.06 11.52
CA GLN A 493 16.87 26.68 10.27
C GLN A 493 17.21 25.80 9.04
N THR A 494 18.35 25.10 9.06
CA THR A 494 18.74 24.18 7.99
C THR A 494 17.82 22.96 7.95
N ILE A 495 17.47 22.41 9.11
CA ILE A 495 16.56 21.28 9.25
C ILE A 495 15.14 21.67 8.83
N GLU A 496 14.65 22.84 9.29
CA GLU A 496 13.34 23.39 8.91
C GLU A 496 13.26 23.64 7.41
N HIS A 497 14.35 24.11 6.78
CA HIS A 497 14.39 24.30 5.34
C HIS A 497 14.24 22.98 4.56
N ASP A 498 14.96 21.92 4.97
CA ASP A 498 14.80 20.59 4.36
C ASP A 498 13.39 20.01 4.63
N PHE A 499 12.86 20.26 5.82
CA PHE A 499 11.51 19.85 6.19
C PHE A 499 10.45 20.49 5.29
N ASP A 500 10.44 21.83 5.17
CA ASP A 500 9.48 22.58 4.37
C ASP A 500 9.59 22.19 2.88
N ARG A 501 10.82 21.93 2.41
CA ARG A 501 11.08 21.41 1.07
C ARG A 501 10.42 20.05 0.83
N ARG A 502 10.55 19.11 1.78
CA ARG A 502 9.87 17.79 1.70
C ARG A 502 8.37 17.90 1.81
N GLU A 503 7.87 18.77 2.70
CA GLU A 503 6.43 19.03 2.84
C GLU A 503 5.86 19.53 1.51
N ALA A 504 6.49 20.54 0.90
CA ALA A 504 6.07 21.06 -0.39
C ALA A 504 6.05 19.99 -1.48
N ASP A 505 7.08 19.13 -1.55
CA ASP A 505 7.14 18.07 -2.55
C ASP A 505 6.05 17.01 -2.36
N ALA A 506 5.77 16.62 -1.12
CA ALA A 506 4.70 15.67 -0.81
C ALA A 506 3.32 16.25 -1.12
N LEU A 507 3.06 17.51 -0.70
CA LEU A 507 1.79 18.18 -0.96
C LEU A 507 1.49 18.31 -2.46
N LYS A 508 2.51 18.57 -3.31
CA LYS A 508 2.35 18.67 -4.77
C LYS A 508 1.91 17.35 -5.43
N THR A 509 2.23 16.21 -4.83
CA THR A 509 1.97 14.88 -5.39
C THR A 509 0.94 14.07 -4.62
N ASP A 510 0.24 14.71 -3.67
CA ASP A 510 -0.81 14.05 -2.91
C ASP A 510 -1.90 13.52 -3.85
N GLN A 511 -2.38 12.30 -3.58
CA GLN A 511 -3.34 11.62 -4.44
C GLN A 511 -4.77 12.18 -4.28
N GLN A 512 -5.07 12.82 -3.14
CA GLN A 512 -6.38 13.35 -2.80
C GLN A 512 -6.25 14.78 -2.26
N PRO A 513 -5.82 15.75 -3.08
CA PRO A 513 -5.51 17.09 -2.61
C PRO A 513 -6.74 17.81 -2.04
N ARG A 514 -6.56 18.53 -0.95
CA ARG A 514 -7.64 19.23 -0.23
C ARG A 514 -7.29 20.70 0.00
N ALA A 515 -8.26 21.50 0.46
CA ALA A 515 -8.04 22.91 0.78
C ALA A 515 -6.79 23.19 1.63
N PRO A 516 -6.46 22.42 2.70
CA PRO A 516 -5.22 22.61 3.46
C PRO A 516 -3.94 22.46 2.61
N HIS A 517 -3.93 21.56 1.64
CA HIS A 517 -2.77 21.34 0.77
C HIS A 517 -2.52 22.57 -0.08
N LEU A 518 -3.58 23.07 -0.74
CA LEU A 518 -3.49 24.23 -1.61
C LEU A 518 -3.16 25.50 -0.81
N GLN A 519 -3.73 25.67 0.38
CA GLN A 519 -3.42 26.80 1.26
C GLN A 519 -1.94 26.81 1.67
N ARG A 520 -1.39 25.65 2.05
CA ARG A 520 0.04 25.52 2.40
C ARG A 520 0.94 25.75 1.19
N LEU A 521 0.61 25.21 0.03
CA LEU A 521 1.36 25.45 -1.20
C LEU A 521 1.34 26.94 -1.59
N LEU A 522 0.23 27.66 -1.40
CA LEU A 522 0.19 29.11 -1.59
C LEU A 522 1.12 29.84 -0.61
N ALA A 523 1.08 29.47 0.68
CA ALA A 523 1.94 30.06 1.70
C ALA A 523 3.44 29.81 1.43
N MET A 524 3.79 28.62 0.95
CA MET A 524 5.15 28.23 0.60
C MET A 524 5.59 28.67 -0.81
N LYS A 525 4.76 29.42 -1.55
CA LYS A 525 5.00 29.79 -2.96
C LYS A 525 5.27 28.58 -3.86
N GLY A 526 4.62 27.46 -3.57
CA GLY A 526 4.76 26.18 -4.28
C GLY A 526 4.02 26.11 -5.61
N LEU A 527 3.27 27.15 -6.00
CA LEU A 527 2.55 27.22 -7.28
C LEU A 527 3.36 28.04 -8.30
N ALA A 528 3.54 27.51 -9.50
CA ALA A 528 4.20 28.21 -10.60
C ALA A 528 3.24 29.13 -11.34
N ARG A 529 2.00 28.67 -11.57
CA ARG A 529 0.99 29.44 -12.32
C ARG A 529 -0.42 29.05 -11.91
N VAL A 530 -1.29 30.05 -11.81
CA VAL A 530 -2.74 29.86 -11.76
C VAL A 530 -3.33 30.46 -13.04
N ALA A 531 -3.90 29.63 -13.89
CA ALA A 531 -4.40 30.03 -15.19
C ALA A 531 -5.62 30.96 -15.10
N THR A 532 -5.99 31.58 -16.22
CA THR A 532 -7.30 32.22 -16.36
C THR A 532 -8.39 31.16 -16.38
N PRO A 533 -9.59 31.43 -15.83
CA PRO A 533 -10.70 30.50 -15.93
C PRO A 533 -11.03 30.16 -17.39
N ASN A 534 -11.18 28.87 -17.68
CA ASN A 534 -11.63 28.35 -18.95
C ASN A 534 -13.07 27.85 -18.83
N ARG A 535 -13.93 28.15 -19.80
CA ARG A 535 -15.29 27.58 -19.84
C ARG A 535 -15.21 26.13 -20.28
N LEU A 536 -15.89 25.23 -19.58
CA LEU A 536 -16.12 23.88 -20.06
C LEU A 536 -17.50 23.80 -20.71
N PRO A 537 -17.66 22.99 -21.79
CA PRO A 537 -18.98 22.78 -22.39
C PRO A 537 -19.97 22.22 -21.37
N SER A 538 -21.13 22.86 -21.27
CA SER A 538 -22.26 22.41 -20.45
C SER A 538 -23.59 22.68 -21.15
N GLU A 539 -24.62 21.93 -20.75
CA GLU A 539 -25.96 22.06 -21.33
C GLU A 539 -26.57 23.43 -20.98
N GLY A 540 -27.17 24.10 -21.97
CA GLY A 540 -27.73 25.45 -21.80
C GLY A 540 -26.72 26.60 -21.86
N ASP A 541 -25.46 26.34 -22.22
CA ASP A 541 -24.47 27.38 -22.49
C ASP A 541 -24.87 28.26 -23.70
N SER A 542 -24.50 29.54 -23.68
CA SER A 542 -24.85 30.51 -24.74
C SER A 542 -23.64 31.38 -25.11
N GLY A 543 -23.14 31.21 -26.33
CA GLY A 543 -21.97 31.92 -26.83
C GLY A 543 -20.73 31.67 -25.96
N ASN A 544 -20.16 32.75 -25.39
CA ASN A 544 -19.02 32.66 -24.48
C ASN A 544 -19.41 32.53 -23.00
N ARG A 545 -20.71 32.42 -22.69
CA ARG A 545 -21.23 32.32 -21.32
C ARG A 545 -21.58 30.87 -21.01
N GLY A 546 -21.24 30.44 -19.81
CA GLY A 546 -21.59 29.10 -19.33
C GLY A 546 -21.78 29.04 -17.83
N ARG A 547 -21.98 27.81 -17.33
CA ARG A 547 -22.17 27.53 -15.90
C ARG A 547 -21.05 26.72 -15.28
N LEU A 548 -20.18 26.13 -16.10
CA LEU A 548 -19.07 25.28 -15.66
C LEU A 548 -17.75 25.84 -16.16
N PHE A 549 -16.79 25.95 -15.25
CA PHE A 549 -15.47 26.47 -15.56
C PHE A 549 -14.37 25.71 -14.84
N GLU A 550 -13.18 25.78 -15.39
CA GLU A 550 -11.98 25.16 -14.87
C GLU A 550 -10.84 26.18 -14.77
N VAL A 551 -10.12 26.15 -13.66
CA VAL A 551 -8.87 26.90 -13.47
C VAL A 551 -7.74 25.91 -13.24
N ARG A 552 -6.79 25.87 -14.17
CA ARG A 552 -5.57 25.06 -14.06
C ARG A 552 -4.58 25.69 -13.08
N ILE A 553 -4.00 24.87 -12.21
CA ILE A 553 -2.94 25.21 -11.27
C ILE A 553 -1.71 24.38 -11.62
N ASP A 554 -0.64 25.06 -12.04
CA ASP A 554 0.67 24.47 -12.26
C ASP A 554 1.54 24.63 -11.00
N HIS A 555 2.23 23.58 -10.61
CA HIS A 555 3.13 23.58 -9.47
C HIS A 555 4.54 24.03 -9.87
N THR A 556 5.28 24.58 -8.90
CA THR A 556 6.74 24.67 -9.01
C THR A 556 7.35 23.27 -9.10
N PRO A 557 8.51 23.09 -9.77
CA PRO A 557 9.22 21.81 -9.76
C PRO A 557 9.42 21.27 -8.35
N GLN A 558 9.42 19.95 -8.22
CA GLN A 558 9.88 19.30 -6.99
C GLN A 558 11.38 19.51 -6.82
N SER A 559 11.91 19.21 -5.64
CA SER A 559 13.33 19.36 -5.35
C SER A 559 14.24 18.48 -6.22
N ASN A 560 13.70 17.38 -6.75
CA ASN A 560 14.40 16.51 -7.71
C ASN A 560 14.30 17.00 -9.17
N GLY A 561 13.74 18.19 -9.40
CA GLY A 561 13.53 18.78 -10.72
C GLY A 561 12.30 18.27 -11.48
N LYS A 562 11.58 17.25 -10.98
CA LYS A 562 10.38 16.75 -11.65
C LYS A 562 9.24 17.76 -11.55
N LEU A 563 8.48 17.91 -12.64
CA LEU A 563 7.27 18.72 -12.66
C LEU A 563 6.07 17.88 -12.20
N PRO A 564 5.39 18.24 -11.10
CA PRO A 564 4.17 17.58 -10.69
C PRO A 564 3.04 17.73 -11.71
N ALA A 565 2.13 16.76 -11.73
CA ALA A 565 0.88 16.90 -12.47
C ALA A 565 0.07 18.11 -11.94
N PRO A 566 -0.60 18.87 -12.81
CA PRO A 566 -1.38 20.03 -12.41
C PRO A 566 -2.61 19.64 -11.59
N TRP A 567 -3.11 20.59 -10.82
CA TRP A 567 -4.45 20.53 -10.23
C TRP A 567 -5.42 21.45 -10.96
N PHE A 568 -6.69 21.20 -10.77
CA PHE A 568 -7.76 21.93 -11.42
C PHE A 568 -8.83 22.32 -10.41
N VAL A 569 -9.25 23.58 -10.44
CA VAL A 569 -10.38 24.07 -9.66
C VAL A 569 -11.58 24.14 -10.59
N HIS A 570 -12.61 23.33 -10.29
CA HIS A 570 -13.89 23.33 -10.98
C HIS A 570 -14.84 24.29 -10.27
N LEU A 571 -15.44 25.19 -11.05
CA LEU A 571 -16.33 26.26 -10.61
C LEU A 571 -17.68 26.06 -11.27
N HIS A 572 -18.73 25.98 -10.46
CA HIS A 572 -20.11 25.90 -10.92
C HIS A 572 -20.86 27.16 -10.53
N THR A 573 -21.62 27.75 -11.45
CA THR A 573 -22.44 28.94 -11.22
C THR A 573 -23.91 28.66 -11.50
N GLU A 574 -24.79 29.32 -10.76
CA GLU A 574 -26.24 29.24 -11.01
C GLU A 574 -26.67 30.05 -12.24
N ASN A 575 -25.92 31.09 -12.62
CA ASN A 575 -26.24 31.93 -13.77
C ASN A 575 -25.21 31.74 -14.89
N LEU A 576 -25.61 32.06 -16.12
CA LEU A 576 -24.68 32.07 -17.27
C LEU A 576 -23.70 33.23 -17.12
N VAL A 577 -22.41 32.91 -16.98
CA VAL A 577 -21.35 33.87 -16.70
C VAL A 577 -20.27 33.79 -17.78
N ALA A 578 -19.62 34.91 -18.10
CA ALA A 578 -18.43 34.89 -18.96
C ALA A 578 -17.18 34.57 -18.13
N PRO A 579 -16.19 33.80 -18.63
CA PRO A 579 -15.00 33.41 -17.86
C PRO A 579 -14.26 34.57 -17.18
N ALA A 580 -14.18 35.72 -17.86
CA ALA A 580 -13.53 36.92 -17.34
C ALA A 580 -14.24 37.52 -16.10
N ALA A 581 -15.54 37.31 -15.95
CA ALA A 581 -16.34 37.84 -14.84
C ALA A 581 -16.28 36.97 -13.57
N LEU A 582 -15.76 35.74 -13.67
CA LEU A 582 -15.72 34.81 -12.52
C LEU A 582 -14.92 35.35 -11.33
N ARG A 583 -13.83 36.07 -11.58
CA ARG A 583 -12.97 36.60 -10.50
C ARG A 583 -13.64 37.70 -9.67
N SER A 584 -14.66 38.35 -10.23
CA SER A 584 -15.44 39.40 -9.57
C SER A 584 -16.75 38.90 -8.94
N LEU A 585 -17.13 37.63 -9.15
CA LEU A 585 -18.35 37.10 -8.56
C LEU A 585 -18.20 36.90 -7.04
N PRO A 586 -19.21 37.26 -6.24
CA PRO A 586 -19.25 36.89 -4.84
C PRO A 586 -19.39 35.36 -4.69
N TYR A 587 -18.77 34.79 -3.65
CA TYR A 587 -18.74 33.33 -3.46
C TYR A 587 -20.13 32.67 -3.43
N LYS A 588 -21.15 33.39 -2.97
CA LYS A 588 -22.55 32.91 -2.92
C LYS A 588 -23.16 32.61 -4.31
N ASP A 589 -22.59 33.17 -5.38
CA ASP A 589 -23.08 32.96 -6.75
C ASP A 589 -22.51 31.67 -7.38
N PHE A 590 -21.62 30.98 -6.65
CA PHE A 590 -21.14 29.66 -7.00
C PHE A 590 -21.97 28.58 -6.31
N THR A 591 -22.49 27.62 -7.07
CA THR A 591 -23.19 26.45 -6.54
C THR A 591 -22.23 25.41 -5.99
N ALA A 592 -21.01 25.34 -6.56
CA ALA A 592 -19.93 24.50 -6.05
C ALA A 592 -18.57 25.02 -6.52
N VAL A 593 -17.56 24.90 -5.65
CA VAL A 593 -16.15 25.12 -5.99
C VAL A 593 -15.34 23.99 -5.41
N HIS A 594 -14.68 23.20 -6.25
CA HIS A 594 -13.92 22.03 -5.79
C HIS A 594 -12.62 21.82 -6.54
N LEU A 595 -11.65 21.23 -5.84
CA LEU A 595 -10.33 20.86 -6.33
C LEU A 595 -10.35 19.43 -6.88
N LYS A 596 -9.68 19.22 -8.01
CA LYS A 596 -9.44 17.92 -8.64
C LYS A 596 -7.99 17.76 -9.06
N THR A 597 -7.53 16.52 -9.09
CA THR A 597 -6.27 16.15 -9.74
C THR A 597 -6.44 16.03 -11.26
N ALA A 598 -5.35 16.09 -12.02
CA ALA A 598 -5.37 15.83 -13.46
C ALA A 598 -5.96 14.46 -13.85
N ARG A 599 -5.89 13.46 -12.95
CA ARG A 599 -6.47 12.12 -13.16
C ARG A 599 -7.99 12.11 -13.04
N GLU A 600 -8.55 13.09 -12.33
CA GLU A 600 -9.97 13.16 -11.99
C GLU A 600 -10.73 14.22 -12.79
N VAL A 601 -10.01 15.06 -13.54
CA VAL A 601 -10.62 15.96 -14.52
C VAL A 601 -11.39 15.11 -15.53
N ASN A 602 -12.64 15.51 -15.80
CA ASN A 602 -13.64 14.79 -16.59
C ASN A 602 -14.24 13.53 -15.93
N LEU A 603 -13.87 13.18 -14.68
CA LEU A 603 -14.58 12.15 -13.93
C LEU A 603 -15.75 12.77 -13.14
N GLY A 604 -16.94 12.19 -13.32
CA GLY A 604 -18.21 12.66 -12.77
C GLY A 604 -18.99 11.57 -12.00
N SER A 605 -20.20 11.88 -11.55
CA SER A 605 -21.08 10.92 -10.85
C SER A 605 -21.38 9.66 -11.68
N ARG A 606 -21.54 9.82 -13.00
CA ARG A 606 -21.78 8.71 -13.93
C ARG A 606 -20.60 7.76 -14.05
N TRP A 607 -19.36 8.27 -13.99
CA TRP A 607 -18.17 7.42 -13.90
C TRP A 607 -18.19 6.60 -12.60
N GLU A 608 -18.57 7.20 -11.47
CA GLU A 608 -18.71 6.45 -10.21
C GLU A 608 -19.80 5.38 -10.29
N GLU A 609 -20.93 5.68 -10.92
CA GLU A 609 -22.00 4.71 -11.16
C GLU A 609 -21.54 3.53 -12.01
N VAL A 610 -20.83 3.80 -13.11
CA VAL A 610 -20.23 2.77 -13.95
C VAL A 610 -19.21 1.94 -13.15
N MET A 611 -18.33 2.58 -12.39
CA MET A 611 -17.33 1.86 -11.59
C MET A 611 -17.95 1.03 -10.47
N ARG A 612 -19.01 1.51 -9.82
CA ARG A 612 -19.79 0.72 -8.84
C ARG A 612 -20.49 -0.46 -9.50
N ALA A 613 -21.09 -0.26 -10.67
CA ALA A 613 -21.70 -1.34 -11.46
C ALA A 613 -20.67 -2.39 -11.89
N LEU A 614 -19.41 -1.98 -12.08
CA LEU A 614 -18.27 -2.85 -12.38
C LEU A 614 -17.65 -3.52 -11.15
N GLY A 615 -18.28 -3.44 -9.97
CA GLY A 615 -17.83 -4.08 -8.74
C GLY A 615 -16.80 -3.28 -7.93
N ASN A 616 -16.42 -2.07 -8.38
CA ASN A 616 -15.59 -1.15 -7.59
C ASN A 616 -16.50 -0.31 -6.69
N THR A 617 -16.99 -0.91 -5.60
CA THR A 617 -17.97 -0.28 -4.70
C THR A 617 -17.48 1.04 -4.11
N ASP A 618 -16.16 1.20 -3.97
CA ASP A 618 -15.52 2.37 -3.36
C ASP A 618 -15.07 3.41 -4.39
N ALA A 619 -15.37 3.20 -5.68
CA ALA A 619 -15.01 4.15 -6.72
C ALA A 619 -15.74 5.48 -6.53
N LYS A 620 -14.97 6.49 -6.16
CA LYS A 620 -15.46 7.84 -5.90
C LYS A 620 -14.45 8.85 -6.40
N VAL A 621 -14.92 9.83 -7.16
CA VAL A 621 -14.10 10.96 -7.59
C VAL A 621 -13.92 11.87 -6.39
N HIS A 622 -12.67 12.17 -6.05
CA HIS A 622 -12.38 13.11 -4.99
C HIS A 622 -12.82 14.51 -5.41
N ARG A 623 -13.58 15.19 -4.54
CA ARG A 623 -14.11 16.54 -4.78
C ARG A 623 -13.91 17.36 -3.51
N ALA A 624 -12.72 17.91 -3.32
CA ALA A 624 -12.44 18.72 -2.14
C ALA A 624 -12.98 20.14 -2.30
N THR A 625 -13.94 20.54 -1.48
CA THR A 625 -14.52 21.88 -1.48
C THR A 625 -13.48 22.96 -1.17
N ILE A 626 -13.53 24.08 -1.89
CA ILE A 626 -12.71 25.27 -1.64
C ILE A 626 -13.60 26.40 -1.16
N GLY A 627 -13.32 26.93 0.03
CA GLY A 627 -14.07 28.07 0.59
C GLY A 627 -13.67 29.43 0.01
N ALA A 628 -14.49 30.45 0.30
CA ALA A 628 -14.35 31.81 -0.22
C ALA A 628 -12.96 32.44 -0.02
N GLN A 629 -12.36 32.29 1.16
CA GLN A 629 -11.06 32.86 1.47
C GLN A 629 -9.94 32.27 0.59
N LEU A 630 -9.91 30.94 0.45
CA LEU A 630 -8.92 30.25 -0.36
C LEU A 630 -9.11 30.56 -1.85
N LEU A 631 -10.36 30.67 -2.30
CA LEU A 631 -10.67 31.10 -3.66
C LEU A 631 -10.13 32.51 -3.96
N GLY A 632 -10.32 33.45 -3.03
CA GLY A 632 -9.77 34.80 -3.13
C GLY A 632 -8.24 34.82 -3.20
N GLN A 633 -7.56 33.97 -2.41
CA GLN A 633 -6.10 33.83 -2.46
C GLN A 633 -5.62 33.29 -3.81
N LEU A 634 -6.33 32.33 -4.40
CA LEU A 634 -6.04 31.85 -5.76
C LEU A 634 -6.19 32.95 -6.80
N TRP A 635 -7.20 33.81 -6.67
CA TRP A 635 -7.43 34.89 -7.64
C TRP A 635 -6.32 35.93 -7.58
N ALA A 636 -5.84 36.23 -6.38
CA ALA A 636 -4.66 37.08 -6.18
C ALA A 636 -3.42 36.46 -6.83
N ALA A 637 -3.18 35.15 -6.61
CA ALA A 637 -2.05 34.44 -7.21
C ALA A 637 -2.10 34.43 -8.75
N GLY A 638 -3.29 34.25 -9.35
CA GLY A 638 -3.51 34.25 -10.79
C GLY A 638 -3.59 35.64 -11.44
N SER A 639 -3.53 36.72 -10.66
CA SER A 639 -3.52 38.11 -11.16
C SER A 639 -2.12 38.73 -11.16
N GLY A 640 -1.14 38.10 -10.48
CA GLY A 640 0.25 38.54 -10.40
C GLY A 640 1.11 38.28 -11.64
N GLY A 641 0.55 37.69 -12.70
CA GLY A 641 1.25 37.34 -13.94
C GLY A 641 1.34 38.45 -15.01
N ARG A 642 0.94 39.68 -14.70
CA ARG A 642 1.33 40.87 -15.48
C ARG A 642 2.49 41.56 -14.78
N ARG A 643 3.71 41.07 -15.01
CA ARG A 643 4.95 41.86 -14.96
C ARG A 643 5.83 41.43 -16.11
#